data_AF-A0A6J1LS69-F1
#
_entry.id   AF-A0A6J1LS69-F1
#
_cell.length_a   1.000
_cell.length_b   1.000
_cell.length_c   1.000
_cell.angle_alpha   90.00
_cell.angle_beta   90.00
_cell.angle_gamma   90.00
#
_symmetry.space_group_name_H-M   'P 1'
#
loop_
_entity.id
_entity.type
_entity.pdbx_description
1 polymer ?
#
loop_
_entity_poly.entity_id
_entity_poly.type
_entity_poly.pdbx_seq_one_letter_code
_entity_poly.pdbx_strand_id
1 'polypeptide(L)'
;MLNQKLLKRKVLHEEVSDVWKEIEGNSRFNDSIEAAQLDLIVDLDEEFFNVSYDLVQQLVPLNSFVAGKMKLFVDIVGRLHEHYVKKVKVVQDLEDTVNAANERLKLALEVSAESSFVMKELRVALEEAWRTTDASEYRESLLTEHNIDYESKYGQSPTQSYSNLSQPKERQMRALVYRERDRLAGELKEHQKRLEQNRYYSAAVEAVNEKNLAKLREQHVQLKQIENQKYNVERENRITFEQLREKIINQRKKLELLTSRNKELNAFETKYKETLAVASGLKNVIENLVNENYNLQKVNLHIADESQARLATVTALRTANKSLTVENNEFRQEIRQLKCERKTKDLLFNQLNRRFLQLSQKNANLISNKALLTNEVTGLEKSLLGANAKLNEMTLGKEAAERLQIKLNTDLKHQADMNATLQHDLSIQRYRTQDARLMLDRANKGLDEKEILIHKINKEKHEIEQESGELSRTIEALEAKVAQKAEKIEDLSQQLEAKHQIYIKARKQMEVAHSEKMMLQKSMDLCGRERQKLQSLNAKLIFQINQFGQQVANNEKDMNLQKKHIDQLDTRLRHKQNEIHGKERQVEQMHAALAEQKVLNEQMHCTIDQDAKRFKQMAITLEENSKEKMVVGQQLVRRNCELSIVREKLAMIQLAMTRGTTQYNQRVEDIRLLKTEINNLRMSNTCMQRSVSKTANMRHEVVRIERQLVRERLNLTAITEELKYPCRIHRWRLLIGRDPSKYQLIRKIQVLLKHNIKLSVERLNMEHKVEDMQKLCDSFRKQVERMPDPSIAQRLWKQQRINQRQGRKLRAMKAELAINEIDMHSRDMIINEYNKVIRKECCQQPNNVVDTLLGVIAIGRGTQEVDEHFQMSSSSDWKVLEDTARVVAAQELSNKLMCHKENSADATA
;
A
#
# COMPACT_ATOMS: atom_id res chain seq x y z
N MET A 1 9.18 48.78 12.33
CA MET A 1 9.14 47.79 11.22
C MET A 1 7.88 46.90 11.17
N LEU A 2 7.07 46.73 12.24
CA LEU A 2 5.92 45.80 12.18
C LEU A 2 4.85 46.17 11.13
N ASN A 3 4.45 47.43 11.00
CA ASN A 3 3.30 47.83 10.16
C ASN A 3 3.46 47.50 8.67
N GLN A 4 4.69 47.46 8.13
CA GLN A 4 4.92 47.05 6.73
C GLN A 4 4.65 45.56 6.47
N LYS A 5 4.76 44.69 7.49
CA LYS A 5 4.35 43.28 7.38
C LYS A 5 2.83 43.10 7.45
N LEU A 6 2.11 44.01 8.11
CA LEU A 6 0.64 43.99 8.16
C LEU A 6 0.00 44.53 6.87
N LEU A 7 0.52 45.62 6.29
CA LEU A 7 0.03 46.12 4.99
C LEU A 7 0.18 45.07 3.88
N LYS A 8 1.37 44.46 3.73
CA LYS A 8 1.58 43.39 2.73
C LYS A 8 0.65 42.19 2.93
N ARG A 9 0.18 41.92 4.15
CA ARG A 9 -0.74 40.81 4.45
C ARG A 9 -2.23 41.17 4.25
N LYS A 10 -2.56 42.47 4.11
CA LYS A 10 -3.88 42.91 3.62
C LYS A 10 -3.94 42.91 2.09
N VAL A 11 -2.94 43.50 1.43
CA VAL A 11 -2.86 43.55 -0.04
C VAL A 11 -2.92 42.14 -0.65
N LEU A 12 -2.13 41.19 -0.13
CA LEU A 12 -2.20 39.77 -0.53
C LEU A 12 -3.54 39.08 -0.25
N HIS A 13 -4.43 39.65 0.56
CA HIS A 13 -5.77 39.12 0.82
C HIS A 13 -6.83 39.76 -0.08
N GLU A 14 -6.65 41.03 -0.42
CA GLU A 14 -7.47 41.77 -1.39
C GLU A 14 -7.20 41.26 -2.82
N GLU A 15 -5.92 41.16 -3.23
CA GLU A 15 -5.49 40.57 -4.51
C GLU A 15 -6.04 39.16 -4.72
N VAL A 16 -5.93 38.29 -3.71
CA VAL A 16 -6.51 36.92 -3.78
C VAL A 16 -8.03 36.97 -3.86
N SER A 17 -8.70 37.85 -3.11
CA SER A 17 -10.16 37.95 -3.11
C SER A 17 -10.74 38.45 -4.43
N ASP A 18 -10.00 39.21 -5.23
CA ASP A 18 -10.48 39.69 -6.52
C ASP A 18 -10.28 38.64 -7.63
N VAL A 19 -9.18 37.86 -7.63
CA VAL A 19 -9.00 36.76 -8.59
C VAL A 19 -10.00 35.61 -8.34
N TRP A 20 -10.44 35.36 -7.10
CA TRP A 20 -11.57 34.43 -6.86
C TRP A 20 -12.86 34.91 -7.53
N LYS A 21 -13.14 36.23 -7.58
CA LYS A 21 -14.29 36.78 -8.31
C LYS A 21 -14.11 36.70 -9.83
N GLU A 22 -12.89 36.81 -10.34
CA GLU A 22 -12.60 36.58 -11.76
C GLU A 22 -12.86 35.13 -12.16
N ILE A 23 -12.60 34.15 -11.27
CA ILE A 23 -12.93 32.74 -11.50
C ILE A 23 -14.44 32.49 -11.38
N GLU A 24 -15.10 33.00 -10.34
CA GLU A 24 -16.57 32.89 -10.15
C GLU A 24 -17.37 33.61 -11.26
N GLY A 25 -16.82 34.67 -11.86
CA GLY A 25 -17.41 35.40 -12.97
C GLY A 25 -17.16 34.78 -14.36
N ASN A 26 -16.33 33.74 -14.46
CA ASN A 26 -15.92 33.17 -15.74
C ASN A 26 -16.93 32.13 -16.23
N SER A 27 -17.72 32.49 -17.25
CA SER A 27 -18.84 31.67 -17.74
C SER A 27 -18.46 30.27 -18.24
N ARG A 28 -17.17 29.98 -18.42
CA ARG A 28 -16.64 28.64 -18.72
C ARG A 28 -16.72 27.64 -17.56
N PHE A 29 -16.94 28.10 -16.33
CA PHE A 29 -16.99 27.26 -15.12
C PHE A 29 -18.38 27.20 -14.48
N ASN A 30 -19.42 27.70 -15.16
CA ASN A 30 -20.79 27.69 -14.65
C ASN A 30 -21.46 26.32 -14.85
N ASP A 31 -21.97 25.74 -13.75
CA ASP A 31 -22.79 24.52 -13.76
C ASP A 31 -24.10 24.75 -14.52
N SER A 32 -24.09 24.43 -15.82
CA SER A 32 -25.25 24.53 -16.72
C SER A 32 -26.00 23.22 -16.91
N ILE A 33 -25.42 22.09 -16.48
CA ILE A 33 -25.98 20.75 -16.59
C ILE A 33 -26.03 20.13 -15.19
N GLU A 34 -27.20 19.64 -14.80
CA GLU A 34 -27.37 18.94 -13.52
C GLU A 34 -26.67 17.58 -13.55
N ALA A 35 -25.87 17.25 -12.53
CA ALA A 35 -24.99 16.07 -12.52
C ALA A 35 -25.70 14.69 -12.63
N ALA A 36 -27.05 14.66 -12.59
CA ALA A 36 -27.86 13.48 -12.85
C ALA A 36 -28.23 13.29 -14.34
N GLN A 37 -27.94 14.27 -15.18
CA GLN A 37 -28.32 14.33 -16.60
C GLN A 37 -27.12 14.13 -17.56
N LEU A 38 -25.88 14.09 -17.02
CA LEU A 38 -24.64 13.94 -17.79
C LEU A 38 -24.52 12.57 -18.47
N ASP A 39 -24.29 12.57 -19.80
CA ASP A 39 -23.82 11.40 -20.53
C ASP A 39 -22.31 11.22 -20.29
N LEU A 40 -21.93 10.11 -19.66
CA LEU A 40 -20.55 9.82 -19.26
C LEU A 40 -19.59 9.52 -20.44
N ILE A 41 -20.08 9.53 -21.68
CA ILE A 41 -19.33 9.34 -22.93
C ILE A 41 -19.29 10.65 -23.73
N VAL A 42 -20.41 11.38 -23.80
CA VAL A 42 -20.55 12.58 -24.64
C VAL A 42 -20.19 13.87 -23.91
N ASP A 43 -20.56 14.01 -22.62
CA ASP A 43 -20.38 15.26 -21.85
C ASP A 43 -19.06 15.28 -21.05
N LEU A 44 -18.37 14.14 -20.96
CA LEU A 44 -17.04 14.00 -20.37
C LEU A 44 -15.96 13.89 -21.46
N ASP A 45 -15.94 14.86 -22.36
CA ASP A 45 -15.07 14.86 -23.53
C ASP A 45 -13.68 15.48 -23.26
N GLU A 46 -12.85 15.59 -24.31
CA GLU A 46 -11.53 16.22 -24.18
C GLU A 46 -11.65 17.73 -23.85
N GLU A 47 -12.69 18.44 -24.28
CA GLU A 47 -12.89 19.86 -23.92
C GLU A 47 -13.22 20.01 -22.43
N PHE A 48 -14.12 19.20 -21.87
CA PHE A 48 -14.40 19.15 -20.43
C PHE A 48 -13.14 18.90 -19.58
N PHE A 49 -12.31 17.93 -19.97
CA PHE A 49 -11.07 17.65 -19.24
C PHE A 49 -10.03 18.77 -19.39
N ASN A 50 -9.91 19.39 -20.57
CA ASN A 50 -9.02 20.54 -20.77
C ASN A 50 -9.46 21.75 -19.93
N VAL A 51 -10.74 22.11 -19.95
CA VAL A 51 -11.32 23.18 -19.10
C VAL A 51 -11.09 22.87 -17.60
N SER A 52 -11.24 21.61 -17.20
CA SER A 52 -10.95 21.17 -15.82
C SER A 52 -9.47 21.31 -15.43
N TYR A 53 -8.53 21.02 -16.34
CA TYR A 53 -7.10 21.23 -16.08
C TYR A 53 -6.68 22.71 -16.14
N ASP A 54 -7.35 23.54 -16.96
CA ASP A 54 -7.14 24.99 -16.96
C ASP A 54 -7.64 25.64 -15.66
N LEU A 55 -8.78 25.22 -15.12
CA LEU A 55 -9.24 25.61 -13.78
C LEU A 55 -8.20 25.21 -12.71
N VAL A 56 -7.68 23.99 -12.77
CA VAL A 56 -6.60 23.54 -11.87
C VAL A 56 -5.38 24.45 -11.99
N GLN A 57 -4.95 24.83 -13.21
CA GLN A 57 -3.81 25.72 -13.42
C GLN A 57 -4.05 27.12 -12.84
N GLN A 58 -5.24 27.70 -13.03
CA GLN A 58 -5.63 29.00 -12.47
C GLN A 58 -5.68 28.98 -10.93
N LEU A 59 -6.01 27.83 -10.33
CA LEU A 59 -6.00 27.63 -8.88
C LEU A 59 -4.60 27.40 -8.27
N VAL A 60 -3.58 26.99 -9.04
CA VAL A 60 -2.21 26.77 -8.53
C VAL A 60 -1.61 28.01 -7.82
N PRO A 61 -1.59 29.22 -8.40
CA PRO A 61 -1.02 30.40 -7.76
C PRO A 61 -1.84 30.90 -6.55
N LEU A 62 -3.15 30.63 -6.52
CA LEU A 62 -4.05 31.06 -5.44
C LEU A 62 -3.97 30.13 -4.23
N ASN A 63 -4.10 28.82 -4.44
CA ASN A 63 -4.08 27.83 -3.39
C ASN A 63 -3.65 26.44 -3.92
N SER A 64 -2.34 26.23 -3.97
CA SER A 64 -1.69 24.97 -4.38
C SER A 64 -2.27 23.70 -3.71
N PHE A 65 -2.76 23.79 -2.46
CA PHE A 65 -3.39 22.64 -1.78
C PHE A 65 -4.80 22.31 -2.31
N VAL A 66 -5.59 23.34 -2.66
CA VAL A 66 -6.90 23.15 -3.32
C VAL A 66 -6.69 22.70 -4.76
N ALA A 67 -5.78 23.33 -5.51
CA ALA A 67 -5.42 22.91 -6.87
C ALA A 67 -4.94 21.45 -6.92
N GLY A 68 -4.10 21.03 -5.98
CA GLY A 68 -3.64 19.63 -5.87
C GLY A 68 -4.76 18.63 -5.58
N LYS A 69 -5.78 19.01 -4.79
CA LYS A 69 -6.98 18.19 -4.56
C LYS A 69 -7.87 18.15 -5.80
N MET A 70 -8.13 19.30 -6.42
CA MET A 70 -8.96 19.39 -7.63
C MET A 70 -8.35 18.57 -8.76
N LYS A 71 -7.02 18.69 -8.96
CA LYS A 71 -6.28 17.82 -9.89
C LYS A 71 -6.48 16.34 -9.58
N LEU A 72 -6.35 15.92 -8.31
CA LEU A 72 -6.54 14.51 -7.95
C LEU A 72 -7.95 14.00 -8.30
N PHE A 73 -8.98 14.84 -8.18
CA PHE A 73 -10.34 14.48 -8.62
C PHE A 73 -10.44 14.37 -10.14
N VAL A 74 -9.92 15.35 -10.91
CA VAL A 74 -9.88 15.31 -12.38
C VAL A 74 -9.09 14.08 -12.87
N ASP A 75 -7.91 13.83 -12.30
CA ASP A 75 -7.07 12.65 -12.57
C ASP A 75 -7.80 11.33 -12.24
N ILE A 76 -8.77 11.31 -11.32
CA ILE A 76 -9.59 10.13 -10.99
C ILE A 76 -10.75 9.98 -11.98
N VAL A 77 -11.49 11.05 -12.26
CA VAL A 77 -12.63 11.05 -13.20
C VAL A 77 -12.15 10.67 -14.61
N GLY A 78 -11.03 11.23 -15.08
CA GLY A 78 -10.46 10.88 -16.38
C GLY A 78 -10.09 9.40 -16.51
N ARG A 79 -9.50 8.78 -15.48
CA ARG A 79 -9.20 7.34 -15.48
C ARG A 79 -10.45 6.46 -15.39
N LEU A 80 -11.51 6.92 -14.72
CA LEU A 80 -12.79 6.22 -14.65
C LEU A 80 -13.54 6.31 -16.00
N HIS A 81 -13.57 7.47 -16.63
CA HIS A 81 -14.10 7.67 -17.99
C HIS A 81 -13.32 6.84 -19.01
N GLU A 82 -11.98 6.90 -19.02
CA GLU A 82 -11.16 6.12 -19.97
C GLU A 82 -11.41 4.61 -19.84
N HIS A 83 -11.58 4.10 -18.61
CA HIS A 83 -11.98 2.71 -18.38
C HIS A 83 -13.43 2.43 -18.81
N TYR A 84 -14.37 3.37 -18.56
CA TYR A 84 -15.77 3.24 -18.96
C TYR A 84 -15.93 3.20 -20.49
N VAL A 85 -15.33 4.13 -21.22
CA VAL A 85 -15.33 4.16 -22.69
C VAL A 85 -14.69 2.90 -23.27
N LYS A 86 -13.59 2.40 -22.69
CA LYS A 86 -13.00 1.10 -23.08
C LYS A 86 -13.97 -0.08 -22.82
N LYS A 87 -14.80 -0.03 -21.79
CA LYS A 87 -15.83 -1.05 -21.52
C LYS A 87 -17.01 -0.95 -22.49
N VAL A 88 -17.48 0.24 -22.81
CA VAL A 88 -18.59 0.45 -23.76
C VAL A 88 -18.18 0.02 -25.17
N LYS A 89 -16.97 0.38 -25.63
CA LYS A 89 -16.43 -0.10 -26.92
C LYS A 89 -16.37 -1.62 -27.00
N VAL A 90 -15.89 -2.29 -25.95
CA VAL A 90 -15.90 -3.77 -25.87
C VAL A 90 -17.31 -4.36 -25.85
N VAL A 91 -18.33 -3.66 -25.34
CA VAL A 91 -19.74 -4.10 -25.45
C VAL A 91 -20.24 -3.94 -26.88
N GLN A 92 -19.94 -2.82 -27.56
CA GLN A 92 -20.28 -2.59 -28.96
C GLN A 92 -19.61 -3.61 -29.89
N ASP A 93 -18.31 -3.86 -29.72
CA ASP A 93 -17.57 -4.93 -30.43
C ASP A 93 -18.25 -6.30 -30.25
N LEU A 94 -18.75 -6.60 -29.04
CA LEU A 94 -19.44 -7.85 -28.75
C LEU A 94 -20.84 -7.89 -29.39
N GLU A 95 -21.61 -6.81 -29.34
CA GLU A 95 -22.92 -6.69 -29.99
C GLU A 95 -22.80 -6.87 -31.51
N ASP A 96 -21.80 -6.26 -32.15
CA ASP A 96 -21.50 -6.47 -33.57
C ASP A 96 -21.12 -7.91 -33.89
N THR A 97 -20.31 -8.57 -33.06
CA THR A 97 -20.00 -10.00 -33.27
C THR A 97 -21.21 -10.92 -33.06
N VAL A 98 -22.13 -10.56 -32.16
CA VAL A 98 -23.40 -11.26 -31.94
C VAL A 98 -24.35 -11.04 -33.11
N ASN A 99 -24.47 -9.83 -33.63
CA ASN A 99 -25.27 -9.49 -34.81
C ASN A 99 -24.76 -10.24 -36.05
N ALA A 100 -23.46 -10.20 -36.32
CA ALA A 100 -22.83 -10.96 -37.42
C ALA A 100 -22.96 -12.49 -37.23
N ALA A 101 -23.04 -12.99 -35.99
CA ALA A 101 -23.32 -14.41 -35.72
C ALA A 101 -24.80 -14.75 -35.98
N ASN A 102 -25.74 -13.86 -35.62
CA ASN A 102 -27.17 -14.01 -35.89
C ASN A 102 -27.48 -13.96 -37.39
N GLU A 103 -26.83 -13.09 -38.16
CA GLU A 103 -26.93 -13.06 -39.62
C GLU A 103 -26.45 -14.36 -40.26
N ARG A 104 -25.27 -14.86 -39.84
CA ARG A 104 -24.75 -16.17 -40.30
C ARG A 104 -25.67 -17.32 -39.93
N LEU A 105 -26.28 -17.29 -38.74
CA LEU A 105 -27.27 -18.28 -38.32
C LEU A 105 -28.53 -18.21 -39.19
N LYS A 106 -29.02 -17.00 -39.50
CA LYS A 106 -30.17 -16.79 -40.39
C LYS A 106 -29.91 -17.33 -41.80
N LEU A 107 -28.76 -16.97 -42.39
CA LEU A 107 -28.34 -17.48 -43.70
C LEU A 107 -28.18 -19.02 -43.70
N ALA A 108 -27.66 -19.60 -42.61
CA ALA A 108 -27.55 -21.05 -42.48
C ALA A 108 -28.93 -21.75 -42.35
N LEU A 109 -29.91 -21.10 -41.73
CA LEU A 109 -31.30 -21.59 -41.67
C LEU A 109 -32.00 -21.46 -43.02
N GLU A 110 -31.79 -20.35 -43.74
CA GLU A 110 -32.31 -20.13 -45.10
C GLU A 110 -31.76 -21.18 -46.08
N VAL A 111 -30.44 -21.38 -46.12
CA VAL A 111 -29.78 -22.43 -46.94
C VAL A 111 -30.22 -23.85 -46.51
N SER A 112 -30.49 -24.09 -45.22
CA SER A 112 -31.01 -25.37 -44.75
C SER A 112 -32.46 -25.61 -45.21
N ALA A 113 -33.29 -24.57 -45.26
CA ALA A 113 -34.65 -24.64 -45.80
C ALA A 113 -34.65 -24.89 -47.32
N GLU A 114 -33.80 -24.19 -48.08
CA GLU A 114 -33.58 -24.44 -49.51
C GLU A 114 -33.08 -25.87 -49.77
N SER A 115 -32.11 -26.35 -48.98
CA SER A 115 -31.60 -27.71 -49.09
C SER A 115 -32.68 -28.75 -48.78
N SER A 116 -33.56 -28.50 -47.80
CA SER A 116 -34.72 -29.33 -47.49
C SER A 116 -35.74 -29.36 -48.64
N PHE A 117 -35.99 -28.20 -49.28
CA PHE A 117 -36.84 -28.10 -50.46
C PHE A 117 -36.27 -28.90 -51.65
N VAL A 118 -34.99 -28.71 -51.99
CA VAL A 118 -34.32 -29.46 -53.06
C VAL A 118 -34.28 -30.96 -52.76
N MET A 119 -34.05 -31.37 -51.51
CA MET A 119 -34.16 -32.77 -51.11
C MET A 119 -35.58 -33.34 -51.26
N LYS A 120 -36.63 -32.51 -51.14
CA LYS A 120 -38.01 -32.92 -51.37
C LYS A 120 -38.30 -33.10 -52.86
N GLU A 121 -37.86 -32.19 -53.72
CA GLU A 121 -37.98 -32.34 -55.18
C GLU A 121 -37.20 -33.54 -55.69
N LEU A 122 -35.97 -33.75 -55.23
CA LEU A 122 -35.16 -34.93 -55.58
C LEU A 122 -35.82 -36.25 -55.16
N ARG A 123 -36.56 -36.29 -54.04
CA ARG A 123 -37.36 -37.48 -53.66
C ARG A 123 -38.50 -37.72 -54.63
N VAL A 124 -39.23 -36.68 -55.04
CA VAL A 124 -40.34 -36.81 -56.02
C VAL A 124 -39.80 -37.28 -57.38
N ALA A 125 -38.72 -36.68 -57.88
CA ALA A 125 -38.07 -37.10 -59.12
C ALA A 125 -37.53 -38.55 -59.06
N LEU A 126 -37.08 -39.01 -57.88
CA LEU A 126 -36.62 -40.38 -57.68
C LEU A 126 -37.79 -41.37 -57.58
N GLU A 127 -38.93 -40.99 -56.99
CA GLU A 127 -40.17 -41.77 -57.07
C GLU A 127 -40.69 -41.89 -58.51
N GLU A 128 -40.61 -40.82 -59.31
CA GLU A 128 -41.00 -40.86 -60.74
C GLU A 128 -40.03 -41.70 -61.58
N ALA A 129 -38.72 -41.64 -61.29
CA ALA A 129 -37.73 -42.52 -61.87
C ALA A 129 -38.04 -44.00 -61.54
N TRP A 130 -38.36 -44.32 -60.27
CA TRP A 130 -38.72 -45.68 -59.86
C TRP A 130 -40.02 -46.16 -60.54
N ARG A 131 -41.07 -45.33 -60.59
CA ARG A 131 -42.32 -45.67 -61.29
C ARG A 131 -42.11 -45.91 -62.79
N THR A 132 -41.16 -45.20 -63.41
CA THR A 132 -40.84 -45.40 -64.84
C THR A 132 -39.95 -46.61 -65.09
N THR A 133 -39.05 -46.98 -64.16
CA THR A 133 -38.33 -48.28 -64.23
C THR A 133 -39.28 -49.45 -63.99
N ASP A 134 -40.15 -49.41 -62.98
CA ASP A 134 -41.15 -50.46 -62.70
C ASP A 134 -42.07 -50.67 -63.93
N ALA A 135 -42.51 -49.57 -64.57
CA ALA A 135 -43.30 -49.63 -65.79
C ALA A 135 -42.52 -50.13 -67.02
N SER A 136 -41.19 -50.12 -66.99
CA SER A 136 -40.32 -50.70 -68.02
C SER A 136 -40.08 -52.19 -67.78
N GLU A 137 -39.79 -52.60 -66.55
CA GLU A 137 -39.63 -54.01 -66.17
C GLU A 137 -40.96 -54.78 -66.35
N TYR A 138 -42.10 -54.16 -66.06
CA TYR A 138 -43.42 -54.77 -66.32
C TYR A 138 -43.67 -55.01 -67.83
N ARG A 139 -43.20 -54.11 -68.70
CA ARG A 139 -43.26 -54.31 -70.16
C ARG A 139 -42.30 -55.41 -70.62
N GLU A 140 -41.10 -55.49 -70.05
CA GLU A 140 -40.14 -56.55 -70.36
C GLU A 140 -40.59 -57.93 -69.83
N SER A 141 -41.26 -57.98 -68.68
CA SER A 141 -41.93 -59.18 -68.15
C SER A 141 -43.02 -59.68 -69.08
N LEU A 142 -43.89 -58.80 -69.60
CA LEU A 142 -44.91 -59.17 -70.58
C LEU A 142 -44.31 -59.65 -71.91
N LEU A 143 -43.22 -59.03 -72.37
CA LEU A 143 -42.51 -59.46 -73.59
C LEU A 143 -41.78 -60.79 -73.41
N THR A 144 -41.30 -61.10 -72.20
CA THR A 144 -40.65 -62.40 -71.91
C THR A 144 -41.67 -63.52 -71.73
N GLU A 145 -42.81 -63.29 -71.05
CA GLU A 145 -43.93 -64.24 -71.03
C GLU A 145 -44.41 -64.57 -72.46
N HIS A 146 -44.59 -63.55 -73.31
CA HIS A 146 -45.09 -63.75 -74.67
C HIS A 146 -44.10 -64.53 -75.58
N ASN A 147 -42.79 -64.46 -75.32
CA ASN A 147 -41.78 -65.27 -76.03
C ASN A 147 -41.78 -66.74 -75.55
N ILE A 148 -41.90 -66.99 -74.25
CA ILE A 148 -41.92 -68.35 -73.67
C ILE A 148 -43.11 -69.17 -74.18
N ASP A 149 -44.24 -68.52 -74.44
CA ASP A 149 -45.44 -69.18 -74.97
C ASP A 149 -45.31 -69.58 -76.46
N TYR A 150 -44.34 -69.04 -77.22
CA TYR A 150 -44.05 -69.48 -78.59
C TYR A 150 -43.13 -70.71 -78.65
N GLU A 151 -42.11 -70.81 -77.80
CA GLU A 151 -41.13 -71.91 -77.87
C GLU A 151 -41.69 -73.26 -77.38
N SER A 152 -42.73 -73.24 -76.54
CA SER A 152 -43.27 -74.46 -75.90
C SER A 152 -44.21 -75.32 -76.76
N LYS A 153 -44.40 -75.04 -78.06
CA LYS A 153 -45.50 -75.62 -78.88
C LYS A 153 -45.12 -76.67 -79.93
N TYR A 154 -43.85 -77.04 -80.11
CA TYR A 154 -43.44 -78.12 -81.04
C TYR A 154 -42.35 -79.04 -80.46
N GLY A 155 -42.68 -80.32 -80.15
CA GLY A 155 -41.67 -81.29 -79.72
C GLY A 155 -42.18 -82.65 -79.19
N GLN A 156 -42.59 -83.55 -80.11
CA GLN A 156 -42.77 -85.02 -79.98
C GLN A 156 -43.29 -85.48 -81.36
N SER A 157 -42.72 -86.39 -82.16
CA SER A 157 -42.32 -87.80 -81.98
C SER A 157 -42.52 -88.48 -83.38
N PRO A 158 -42.25 -89.78 -83.62
CA PRO A 158 -41.15 -90.67 -83.23
C PRO A 158 -40.57 -91.45 -84.46
N THR A 159 -39.99 -92.65 -84.25
CA THR A 159 -40.10 -93.90 -85.10
C THR A 159 -38.81 -94.50 -85.70
N GLN A 160 -38.35 -95.63 -85.13
CA GLN A 160 -37.65 -96.79 -85.77
C GLN A 160 -36.26 -96.58 -86.44
N SER A 161 -35.35 -97.58 -86.58
CA SER A 161 -35.23 -98.96 -86.04
C SER A 161 -33.79 -99.50 -86.17
N TYR A 162 -33.56 -100.75 -85.73
CA TYR A 162 -32.41 -101.66 -86.04
C TYR A 162 -31.06 -101.50 -85.33
N SER A 163 -30.91 -102.32 -84.28
CA SER A 163 -29.83 -103.32 -84.03
C SER A 163 -28.34 -103.03 -84.31
N ASN A 164 -27.53 -103.40 -83.32
CA ASN A 164 -26.15 -103.92 -83.41
C ASN A 164 -25.03 -102.99 -83.91
N LEU A 165 -24.36 -102.32 -82.96
CA LEU A 165 -22.95 -102.64 -82.69
C LEU A 165 -22.55 -102.25 -81.26
N SER A 166 -21.70 -103.06 -80.61
CA SER A 166 -21.14 -102.76 -79.29
C SER A 166 -19.92 -101.83 -79.39
N GLN A 167 -19.46 -101.31 -78.24
CA GLN A 167 -18.25 -100.48 -78.03
C GLN A 167 -18.25 -98.94 -78.28
N PRO A 168 -19.27 -98.22 -78.80
CA PRO A 168 -19.20 -96.75 -78.83
C PRO A 168 -19.52 -96.09 -77.47
N LYS A 169 -20.54 -96.59 -76.75
CA LYS A 169 -21.07 -95.97 -75.52
C LYS A 169 -20.03 -95.86 -74.40
N GLU A 170 -19.15 -96.86 -74.26
CA GLU A 170 -18.19 -96.89 -73.15
C GLU A 170 -17.09 -95.83 -73.30
N ARG A 171 -16.59 -95.59 -74.53
CA ARG A 171 -15.65 -94.48 -74.80
C ARG A 171 -16.31 -93.13 -74.51
N GLN A 172 -17.58 -92.97 -74.84
CA GLN A 172 -18.33 -91.74 -74.57
C GLN A 172 -18.54 -91.51 -73.07
N MET A 173 -18.87 -92.55 -72.30
CA MET A 173 -18.95 -92.45 -70.83
C MET A 173 -17.58 -92.17 -70.20
N ARG A 174 -16.51 -92.86 -70.60
CA ARG A 174 -15.14 -92.58 -70.10
C ARG A 174 -14.71 -91.14 -70.43
N ALA A 175 -15.02 -90.63 -71.63
CA ALA A 175 -14.72 -89.25 -72.00
C ALA A 175 -15.51 -88.20 -71.18
N LEU A 176 -16.78 -88.49 -70.84
CA LEU A 176 -17.57 -87.66 -69.93
C LEU A 176 -17.02 -87.72 -68.50
N VAL A 177 -16.70 -88.91 -67.99
CA VAL A 177 -16.12 -89.10 -66.65
C VAL A 177 -14.75 -88.41 -66.52
N TYR A 178 -13.89 -88.45 -67.54
CA TYR A 178 -12.63 -87.69 -67.51
C TYR A 178 -12.87 -86.18 -67.58
N ARG A 179 -13.84 -85.70 -68.36
CA ARG A 179 -14.20 -84.27 -68.38
C ARG A 179 -14.74 -83.78 -67.04
N GLU A 180 -15.64 -84.52 -66.41
CA GLU A 180 -16.14 -84.16 -65.07
C GLU A 180 -15.06 -84.33 -63.99
N ARG A 181 -14.18 -85.34 -64.07
CA ARG A 181 -12.99 -85.44 -63.20
C ARG A 181 -12.10 -84.21 -63.33
N ASP A 182 -11.79 -83.77 -64.55
CA ASP A 182 -10.84 -82.68 -64.81
C ASP A 182 -11.47 -81.32 -64.49
N ARG A 183 -12.79 -81.19 -64.67
CA ARG A 183 -13.59 -80.07 -64.18
C ARG A 183 -13.59 -80.01 -62.64
N LEU A 184 -13.96 -81.10 -61.96
CA LEU A 184 -13.97 -81.18 -60.50
C LEU A 184 -12.57 -80.99 -59.91
N ALA A 185 -11.51 -81.42 -60.60
CA ALA A 185 -10.12 -81.13 -60.22
C ALA A 185 -9.74 -79.65 -60.44
N GLY A 186 -10.33 -78.97 -61.43
CA GLY A 186 -10.24 -77.53 -61.60
C GLY A 186 -10.97 -76.77 -60.49
N GLU A 187 -12.23 -77.13 -60.23
CA GLU A 187 -13.06 -76.56 -59.16
C GLU A 187 -12.39 -76.79 -57.78
N LEU A 188 -11.89 -78.00 -57.48
CA LEU A 188 -11.12 -78.29 -56.25
C LEU A 188 -9.86 -77.43 -56.13
N LYS A 189 -9.09 -77.24 -57.20
CA LYS A 189 -7.91 -76.35 -57.19
C LYS A 189 -8.30 -74.89 -56.96
N GLU A 190 -9.44 -74.45 -57.47
CA GLU A 190 -9.93 -73.10 -57.22
C GLU A 190 -10.43 -72.95 -55.78
N HIS A 191 -11.17 -73.93 -55.25
CA HIS A 191 -11.58 -73.97 -53.85
C HIS A 191 -10.37 -74.02 -52.90
N GLN A 192 -9.31 -74.77 -53.22
CA GLN A 192 -8.04 -74.73 -52.48
C GLN A 192 -7.42 -73.33 -52.48
N LYS A 193 -7.28 -72.68 -53.65
CA LYS A 193 -6.77 -71.31 -53.74
C LYS A 193 -7.60 -70.30 -52.95
N ARG A 194 -8.93 -70.37 -53.01
CA ARG A 194 -9.83 -69.50 -52.22
C ARG A 194 -9.65 -69.75 -50.70
N LEU A 195 -9.43 -71.00 -50.29
CA LEU A 195 -9.22 -71.38 -48.89
C LEU A 195 -7.83 -70.96 -48.38
N GLU A 196 -6.79 -71.07 -49.21
CA GLU A 196 -5.45 -70.51 -48.96
C GLU A 196 -5.50 -68.99 -48.81
N GLN A 197 -6.15 -68.27 -49.74
CA GLN A 197 -6.36 -66.83 -49.67
C GLN A 197 -7.11 -66.41 -48.40
N ASN A 198 -8.15 -67.18 -48.00
CA ASN A 198 -8.88 -66.93 -46.76
C ASN A 198 -7.99 -67.15 -45.52
N ARG A 199 -7.16 -68.21 -45.49
CA ARG A 199 -6.15 -68.42 -44.43
C ARG A 199 -5.15 -67.28 -44.34
N TYR A 200 -4.62 -66.79 -45.47
CA TYR A 200 -3.73 -65.63 -45.49
C TYR A 200 -4.43 -64.36 -45.00
N TYR A 201 -5.70 -64.16 -45.33
CA TYR A 201 -6.49 -63.03 -44.84
C TYR A 201 -6.75 -63.12 -43.33
N SER A 202 -7.15 -64.29 -42.82
CA SER A 202 -7.36 -64.52 -41.38
C SER A 202 -6.08 -64.26 -40.59
N ALA A 203 -4.96 -64.86 -40.99
CA ALA A 203 -3.66 -64.64 -40.36
C ALA A 203 -3.20 -63.17 -40.41
N ALA A 204 -3.50 -62.44 -41.49
CA ALA A 204 -3.20 -61.01 -41.58
C ALA A 204 -4.07 -60.17 -40.64
N VAL A 205 -5.37 -60.49 -40.51
CA VAL A 205 -6.30 -59.81 -39.57
C VAL A 205 -5.94 -60.14 -38.12
N GLU A 206 -5.59 -61.39 -37.82
CA GLU A 206 -5.09 -61.84 -36.51
C GLU A 206 -3.82 -61.07 -36.12
N ALA A 207 -2.82 -61.00 -37.00
CA ALA A 207 -1.58 -60.25 -36.76
C ALA A 207 -1.79 -58.72 -36.64
N VAL A 208 -2.85 -58.16 -37.22
CA VAL A 208 -3.26 -56.76 -36.99
C VAL A 208 -3.96 -56.62 -35.64
N ASN A 209 -4.82 -57.56 -35.26
CA ASN A 209 -5.48 -57.57 -33.96
C ASN A 209 -4.50 -57.74 -32.79
N GLU A 210 -3.48 -58.59 -32.93
CA GLU A 210 -2.40 -58.71 -31.93
C GLU A 210 -1.63 -57.41 -31.74
N LYS A 211 -1.29 -56.71 -32.83
CA LYS A 211 -0.63 -55.40 -32.79
C LYS A 211 -1.51 -54.33 -32.12
N ASN A 212 -2.82 -54.35 -32.42
CA ASN A 212 -3.79 -53.45 -31.77
C ASN A 212 -3.92 -53.77 -30.27
N LEU A 213 -3.98 -55.04 -29.87
CA LEU A 213 -4.00 -55.47 -28.48
C LEU A 213 -2.70 -55.12 -27.73
N ALA A 214 -1.54 -55.25 -28.37
CA ALA A 214 -0.26 -54.81 -27.81
C ALA A 214 -0.25 -53.28 -27.56
N LYS A 215 -0.70 -52.50 -28.55
CA LYS A 215 -0.80 -51.04 -28.44
C LYS A 215 -1.81 -50.60 -27.36
N LEU A 216 -2.95 -51.28 -27.24
CA LEU A 216 -3.92 -51.04 -26.17
C LEU A 216 -3.34 -51.35 -24.78
N ARG A 217 -2.55 -52.42 -24.64
CA ARG A 217 -1.83 -52.74 -23.39
C ARG A 217 -0.80 -51.66 -23.05
N GLU A 218 -0.04 -51.19 -24.02
CA GLU A 218 0.92 -50.09 -23.85
C GLU A 218 0.24 -48.79 -23.40
N GLN A 219 -0.85 -48.40 -24.08
CA GLN A 219 -1.66 -47.23 -23.72
C GLN A 219 -2.27 -47.37 -22.32
N HIS A 220 -2.71 -48.57 -21.92
CA HIS A 220 -3.24 -48.82 -20.57
C HIS A 220 -2.17 -48.70 -19.48
N VAL A 221 -0.93 -49.08 -19.76
CA VAL A 221 0.22 -48.85 -18.85
C VAL A 221 0.56 -47.36 -18.76
N GLN A 222 0.58 -46.64 -19.88
CA GLN A 222 0.79 -45.19 -19.91
C GLN A 222 -0.30 -44.44 -19.14
N LEU A 223 -1.57 -44.82 -19.29
CA LEU A 223 -2.69 -44.25 -18.52
C LEU A 223 -2.50 -44.46 -17.01
N LYS A 224 -2.15 -45.67 -16.56
CA LYS A 224 -1.87 -45.94 -15.13
C LYS A 224 -0.67 -45.15 -14.58
N GLN A 225 0.34 -44.89 -15.41
CA GLN A 225 1.45 -44.00 -15.02
C GLN A 225 0.98 -42.55 -14.86
N ILE A 226 0.13 -42.05 -15.77
CA ILE A 226 -0.47 -40.71 -15.69
C ILE A 226 -1.42 -40.59 -14.48
N GLU A 227 -2.22 -41.61 -14.18
CA GLU A 227 -3.09 -41.67 -13.00
C GLU A 227 -2.29 -41.58 -11.69
N ASN A 228 -1.20 -42.36 -11.56
CA ASN A 228 -0.30 -42.30 -10.41
C ASN A 228 0.42 -40.94 -10.31
N GLN A 229 0.88 -40.37 -11.42
CA GLN A 229 1.47 -39.03 -11.44
C GLN A 229 0.46 -37.96 -11.00
N LYS A 230 -0.78 -38.02 -11.50
CA LYS A 230 -1.88 -37.14 -11.09
C LYS A 230 -2.17 -37.27 -9.60
N TYR A 231 -2.28 -38.49 -9.07
CA TYR A 231 -2.52 -38.73 -7.65
C TYR A 231 -1.41 -38.17 -6.76
N ASN A 232 -0.14 -38.33 -7.17
CA ASN A 232 1.00 -37.75 -6.46
C ASN A 232 0.96 -36.20 -6.49
N VAL A 233 0.69 -35.60 -7.65
CA VAL A 233 0.55 -34.13 -7.77
C VAL A 233 -0.64 -33.60 -6.96
N GLU A 234 -1.77 -34.31 -6.93
CA GLU A 234 -2.90 -33.98 -6.05
C GLU A 234 -2.54 -34.07 -4.57
N ARG A 235 -1.70 -35.03 -4.16
CA ARG A 235 -1.22 -35.17 -2.78
C ARG A 235 -0.32 -34.01 -2.38
N GLU A 236 0.66 -33.65 -3.21
CA GLU A 236 1.55 -32.51 -2.97
C GLU A 236 0.77 -31.18 -2.95
N ASN A 237 -0.23 -31.03 -3.83
CA ASN A 237 -1.13 -29.87 -3.84
C ASN A 237 -1.99 -29.79 -2.55
N ARG A 238 -2.42 -30.91 -1.96
CA ARG A 238 -3.12 -30.91 -0.66
C ARG A 238 -2.19 -30.48 0.47
N ILE A 239 -1.00 -31.08 0.56
CA ILE A 239 -0.01 -30.78 1.62
C ILE A 239 0.42 -29.30 1.57
N THR A 240 0.73 -28.78 0.38
CA THR A 240 1.10 -27.36 0.20
C THR A 240 -0.05 -26.41 0.51
N PHE A 241 -1.30 -26.77 0.16
CA PHE A 241 -2.49 -25.99 0.51
C PHE A 241 -2.78 -25.98 2.02
N GLU A 242 -2.53 -27.09 2.73
CA GLU A 242 -2.62 -27.16 4.19
C GLU A 242 -1.55 -26.29 4.86
N GLN A 243 -0.29 -26.37 4.40
CA GLN A 243 0.78 -25.47 4.88
C GLN A 243 0.48 -23.98 4.61
N LEU A 244 -0.15 -23.65 3.48
CA LEU A 244 -0.58 -22.28 3.18
C LEU A 244 -1.73 -21.83 4.08
N ARG A 245 -2.69 -22.71 4.39
CA ARG A 245 -3.75 -22.44 5.38
C ARG A 245 -3.18 -22.17 6.77
N GLU A 246 -2.23 -22.97 7.24
CA GLU A 246 -1.55 -22.72 8.51
C GLU A 246 -0.78 -21.39 8.53
N LYS A 247 -0.05 -21.07 7.45
CA LYS A 247 0.63 -19.77 7.30
C LYS A 247 -0.36 -18.60 7.39
N ILE A 248 -1.52 -18.70 6.74
CA ILE A 248 -2.59 -17.69 6.80
C ILE A 248 -3.18 -17.58 8.22
N ILE A 249 -3.45 -18.70 8.90
CA ILE A 249 -3.96 -18.71 10.29
C ILE A 249 -2.95 -18.05 11.24
N ASN A 250 -1.66 -18.38 11.10
CA ASN A 250 -0.60 -17.81 11.94
C ASN A 250 -0.35 -16.32 11.63
N GLN A 251 -0.53 -15.88 10.38
CA GLN A 251 -0.55 -14.45 10.03
C GLN A 251 -1.76 -13.73 10.62
N ARG A 252 -2.97 -14.33 10.60
CA ARG A 252 -4.17 -13.76 11.25
C ARG A 252 -3.97 -13.58 12.75
N LYS A 253 -3.47 -14.60 13.47
CA LYS A 253 -3.13 -14.49 14.90
C LYS A 253 -2.12 -13.37 15.19
N LYS A 254 -1.11 -13.18 14.32
CA LYS A 254 -0.16 -12.05 14.44
C LYS A 254 -0.82 -10.69 14.19
N LEU A 255 -1.72 -10.59 13.22
CA LEU A 255 -2.51 -9.38 12.97
C LEU A 255 -3.45 -9.06 14.15
N GLU A 256 -4.13 -10.07 14.71
CA GLU A 256 -4.98 -9.92 15.89
C GLU A 256 -4.19 -9.37 17.08
N LEU A 257 -3.02 -9.95 17.38
CA LEU A 257 -2.09 -9.44 18.42
C LEU A 257 -1.64 -8.00 18.15
N LEU A 258 -1.27 -7.66 16.90
CA LEU A 258 -0.91 -6.29 16.52
C LEU A 258 -2.10 -5.31 16.66
N THR A 259 -3.33 -5.73 16.36
CA THR A 259 -4.52 -4.88 16.58
C THR A 259 -4.87 -4.72 18.05
N SER A 260 -4.58 -5.68 18.92
CA SER A 260 -4.64 -5.49 20.38
C SER A 260 -3.60 -4.46 20.81
N ARG A 261 -2.35 -4.63 20.37
CA ARG A 261 -1.26 -3.74 20.74
C ARG A 261 -1.47 -2.30 20.26
N ASN A 262 -2.07 -2.11 19.09
CA ASN A 262 -2.47 -0.77 18.61
C ASN A 262 -3.64 -0.18 19.42
N LYS A 263 -4.60 -0.99 19.90
CA LYS A 263 -5.64 -0.49 20.82
C LYS A 263 -5.06 -0.07 22.17
N GLU A 264 -4.11 -0.84 22.70
CA GLU A 264 -3.36 -0.50 23.90
C GLU A 264 -2.58 0.81 23.70
N LEU A 265 -1.79 0.94 22.62
CA LEU A 265 -1.04 2.14 22.29
C LEU A 265 -1.94 3.37 22.13
N ASN A 266 -3.08 3.25 21.45
CA ASN A 266 -4.05 4.35 21.33
C ASN A 266 -4.60 4.76 22.70
N ALA A 267 -4.87 3.82 23.61
CA ALA A 267 -5.32 4.10 24.97
C ALA A 267 -4.21 4.66 25.89
N PHE A 268 -2.93 4.43 25.56
CA PHE A 268 -1.81 5.15 26.18
C PHE A 268 -1.67 6.57 25.59
N GLU A 269 -1.87 6.74 24.28
CA GLU A 269 -1.87 8.07 23.65
C GLU A 269 -2.95 9.00 24.19
N THR A 270 -4.18 8.53 24.41
CA THR A 270 -5.25 9.39 24.98
C THR A 270 -4.89 9.82 26.40
N LYS A 271 -4.46 8.87 27.25
CA LYS A 271 -3.99 9.17 28.62
C LYS A 271 -2.79 10.11 28.64
N TYR A 272 -1.87 10.00 27.69
CA TYR A 272 -0.74 10.91 27.57
C TYR A 272 -1.15 12.32 27.12
N LYS A 273 -2.14 12.43 26.22
CA LYS A 273 -2.73 13.71 25.82
C LYS A 273 -3.52 14.35 26.97
N GLU A 274 -4.23 13.55 27.77
CA GLU A 274 -4.90 13.98 29.01
C GLU A 274 -3.90 14.50 30.05
N THR A 275 -2.81 13.79 30.33
CA THR A 275 -1.78 14.26 31.29
C THR A 275 -1.01 15.48 30.78
N LEU A 276 -0.77 15.60 29.46
CA LEU A 276 -0.23 16.82 28.86
C LEU A 276 -1.19 18.02 29.01
N ALA A 277 -2.51 17.82 28.88
CA ALA A 277 -3.50 18.87 29.10
C ALA A 277 -3.56 19.32 30.57
N VAL A 278 -3.45 18.38 31.52
CA VAL A 278 -3.32 18.72 32.96
C VAL A 278 -2.01 19.47 33.22
N ALA A 279 -0.90 19.03 32.65
CA ALA A 279 0.40 19.69 32.82
C ALA A 279 0.44 21.11 32.24
N SER A 280 -0.21 21.36 31.09
CA SER A 280 -0.31 22.72 30.53
C SER A 280 -1.24 23.61 31.35
N GLY A 281 -2.35 23.07 31.89
CA GLY A 281 -3.19 23.76 32.87
C GLY A 281 -2.42 24.18 34.13
N LEU A 282 -1.64 23.26 34.71
CA LEU A 282 -0.77 23.56 35.85
C LEU A 282 0.31 24.60 35.52
N LYS A 283 0.90 24.56 34.32
CA LYS A 283 1.87 25.57 33.86
C LYS A 283 1.24 26.96 33.81
N ASN A 284 0.03 27.09 33.28
CA ASN A 284 -0.70 28.36 33.24
C ASN A 284 -1.03 28.88 34.66
N VAL A 285 -1.39 28.00 35.59
CA VAL A 285 -1.59 28.35 37.01
C VAL A 285 -0.28 28.83 37.65
N ILE A 286 0.85 28.18 37.38
CA ILE A 286 2.18 28.62 37.86
C ILE A 286 2.55 29.99 37.28
N GLU A 287 2.33 30.23 35.98
CA GLU A 287 2.60 31.54 35.36
C GLU A 287 1.72 32.66 35.96
N ASN A 288 0.44 32.38 36.25
CA ASN A 288 -0.42 33.30 36.97
C ASN A 288 0.11 33.61 38.39
N LEU A 289 0.47 32.57 39.17
CA LEU A 289 1.02 32.73 40.52
C LEU A 289 2.37 33.46 40.55
N VAL A 290 3.19 33.32 39.49
CA VAL A 290 4.44 34.08 39.31
C VAL A 290 4.14 35.54 39.02
N ASN A 291 3.15 35.84 38.15
CA ASN A 291 2.72 37.20 37.86
C ASN A 291 2.10 37.88 39.10
N GLU A 292 1.31 37.16 39.90
CA GLU A 292 0.79 37.65 41.18
C GLU A 292 1.93 37.93 42.19
N ASN A 293 2.89 37.02 42.35
CA ASN A 293 4.06 37.26 43.21
C ASN A 293 4.88 38.47 42.74
N TYR A 294 5.08 38.65 41.43
CA TYR A 294 5.77 39.82 40.88
C TYR A 294 5.04 41.12 41.20
N ASN A 295 3.70 41.14 41.05
CA ASN A 295 2.87 42.28 41.40
C ASN A 295 2.91 42.59 42.91
N LEU A 296 2.80 41.55 43.77
CA LEU A 296 2.92 41.70 45.22
C LEU A 296 4.32 42.18 45.64
N GLN A 297 5.38 41.70 45.00
CA GLN A 297 6.75 42.16 45.25
C GLN A 297 6.95 43.62 44.84
N LYS A 298 6.33 44.06 43.73
CA LYS A 298 6.33 45.47 43.30
C LYS A 298 5.56 46.38 44.28
N VAL A 299 4.43 45.92 44.82
CA VAL A 299 3.68 46.63 45.87
C VAL A 299 4.48 46.70 47.17
N ASN A 300 5.12 45.61 47.59
CA ASN A 300 5.98 45.58 48.79
C ASN A 300 7.20 46.51 48.67
N LEU A 301 7.80 46.62 47.48
CA LEU A 301 8.85 47.62 47.21
C LEU A 301 8.32 49.05 47.38
N HIS A 302 7.15 49.37 46.82
CA HIS A 302 6.58 50.71 46.95
C HIS A 302 6.24 51.08 48.40
N ILE A 303 5.73 50.12 49.19
CA ILE A 303 5.51 50.27 50.64
C ILE A 303 6.84 50.47 51.39
N ALA A 304 7.91 49.76 50.99
CA ALA A 304 9.24 49.95 51.55
C ALA A 304 9.80 51.35 51.25
N ASP A 305 9.68 51.83 50.02
CA ASP A 305 10.09 53.18 49.59
C ASP A 305 9.33 54.27 50.37
N GLU A 306 8.00 54.12 50.51
CA GLU A 306 7.19 54.99 51.36
C GLU A 306 7.66 54.96 52.83
N SER A 307 7.99 53.77 53.36
CA SER A 307 8.49 53.64 54.73
C SER A 307 9.83 54.35 54.93
N GLN A 308 10.73 54.30 53.93
CA GLN A 308 12.01 55.02 53.96
C GLN A 308 11.82 56.53 53.83
N ALA A 309 10.90 57.00 52.97
CA ALA A 309 10.56 58.41 52.85
C ALA A 309 9.99 58.97 54.18
N ARG A 310 9.08 58.22 54.83
CA ARG A 310 8.56 58.56 56.16
C ARG A 310 9.65 58.52 57.24
N LEU A 311 10.60 57.59 57.16
CA LEU A 311 11.75 57.55 58.07
C LEU A 311 12.66 58.77 57.88
N ALA A 312 12.89 59.19 56.64
CA ALA A 312 13.73 60.33 56.28
C ALA A 312 13.12 61.68 56.74
N THR A 313 11.80 61.85 56.66
CA THR A 313 11.15 63.04 57.24
C THR A 313 11.24 63.05 58.76
N VAL A 314 11.10 61.90 59.43
CA VAL A 314 11.27 61.77 60.88
C VAL A 314 12.72 62.04 61.31
N THR A 315 13.74 61.60 60.56
CA THR A 315 15.14 61.92 60.89
C THR A 315 15.46 63.39 60.65
N ALA A 316 14.93 64.02 59.58
CA ALA A 316 15.07 65.46 59.33
C ALA A 316 14.40 66.32 60.44
N LEU A 317 13.19 65.95 60.87
CA LEU A 317 12.54 66.61 62.02
C LEU A 317 13.34 66.39 63.32
N ARG A 318 14.03 65.26 63.47
CA ARG A 318 14.88 64.96 64.63
C ARG A 318 16.22 65.71 64.59
N THR A 319 16.78 66.02 63.42
CA THR A 319 17.97 66.89 63.32
C THR A 319 17.60 68.37 63.53
N ALA A 320 16.47 68.84 63.00
CA ALA A 320 15.96 70.18 63.27
C ALA A 320 15.64 70.42 64.76
N ASN A 321 15.02 69.43 65.44
CA ASN A 321 14.85 69.52 66.89
C ASN A 321 16.19 69.54 67.64
N LYS A 322 17.22 68.82 67.15
CA LYS A 322 18.56 68.87 67.75
C LYS A 322 19.19 70.26 67.60
N SER A 323 19.17 70.89 66.43
CA SER A 323 19.74 72.25 66.26
C SER A 323 19.04 73.26 67.15
N LEU A 324 17.70 73.24 67.20
CA LEU A 324 16.92 74.09 68.12
C LEU A 324 17.28 73.87 69.60
N THR A 325 17.64 72.64 70.01
CA THR A 325 18.17 72.40 71.37
C THR A 325 19.62 72.84 71.58
N VAL A 326 20.45 72.89 70.53
CA VAL A 326 21.81 73.42 70.59
C VAL A 326 21.75 74.95 70.72
N GLU A 327 20.99 75.62 69.86
CA GLU A 327 20.74 77.07 69.92
C GLU A 327 20.19 77.49 71.30
N ASN A 328 19.21 76.75 71.85
CA ASN A 328 18.71 76.98 73.21
C ASN A 328 19.77 76.81 74.30
N ASN A 329 20.75 75.91 74.11
CA ASN A 329 21.85 75.74 75.06
C ASN A 329 22.92 76.83 74.90
N GLU A 330 23.17 77.30 73.68
CA GLU A 330 24.07 78.41 73.37
C GLU A 330 23.54 79.72 73.95
N PHE A 331 22.26 80.07 73.73
CA PHE A 331 21.63 81.22 74.40
C PHE A 331 21.68 81.09 75.94
N ARG A 332 21.48 79.89 76.49
CA ARG A 332 21.64 79.65 77.94
C ARG A 332 23.09 79.81 78.42
N GLN A 333 24.08 79.57 77.57
CA GLN A 333 25.50 79.71 77.86
C GLN A 333 25.97 81.16 77.74
N GLU A 334 25.47 81.90 76.75
CA GLU A 334 25.65 83.35 76.58
C GLU A 334 25.04 84.12 77.77
N ILE A 335 23.82 83.76 78.19
CA ILE A 335 23.18 84.30 79.41
C ILE A 335 24.01 83.99 80.68
N ARG A 336 24.78 82.89 80.72
CA ARG A 336 25.72 82.61 81.82
C ARG A 336 26.99 83.46 81.70
N GLN A 337 27.55 83.63 80.49
CA GLN A 337 28.72 84.47 80.24
C GLN A 337 28.44 85.93 80.62
N LEU A 338 27.32 86.52 80.17
CA LEU A 338 26.89 87.87 80.55
C LEU A 338 26.70 88.03 82.07
N LYS A 339 26.20 86.99 82.76
CA LYS A 339 26.10 86.97 84.24
C LYS A 339 27.46 86.87 84.94
N CYS A 340 28.46 86.25 84.32
CA CYS A 340 29.83 86.22 84.84
C CYS A 340 30.58 87.52 84.56
N GLU A 341 30.45 88.10 83.35
CA GLU A 341 31.06 89.38 83.00
C GLU A 341 30.58 90.53 83.87
N ARG A 342 29.29 90.56 84.23
CA ARG A 342 28.76 91.55 85.17
C ARG A 342 29.52 91.49 86.50
N LYS A 343 29.70 90.28 87.06
CA LYS A 343 30.43 90.06 88.30
C LYS A 343 31.93 90.41 88.21
N THR A 344 32.59 90.20 87.07
CA THR A 344 34.01 90.58 86.92
C THR A 344 34.18 92.08 86.70
N LYS A 345 33.26 92.74 86.00
CA LYS A 345 33.22 94.21 85.84
C LYS A 345 32.97 94.90 87.20
N ASP A 346 32.03 94.39 88.01
CA ASP A 346 31.78 94.85 89.39
C ASP A 346 33.05 94.73 90.28
N LEU A 347 33.84 93.66 90.12
CA LEU A 347 35.08 93.47 90.88
C LEU A 347 36.23 94.37 90.40
N LEU A 348 36.38 94.54 89.09
CA LEU A 348 37.45 95.35 88.47
C LEU A 348 37.28 96.84 88.76
N PHE A 349 36.04 97.37 88.75
CA PHE A 349 35.76 98.76 89.09
C PHE A 349 36.30 99.15 90.48
N ASN A 350 36.18 98.23 91.45
CA ASN A 350 36.67 98.40 92.81
C ASN A 350 38.20 98.23 92.96
N GLN A 351 38.85 97.46 92.09
CA GLN A 351 40.31 97.25 92.14
C GLN A 351 41.11 98.29 91.35
N LEU A 352 40.57 98.80 90.24
CA LEU A 352 41.25 99.78 89.38
C LEU A 352 41.47 101.12 90.11
N ASN A 353 40.45 101.59 90.85
CA ASN A 353 40.50 102.80 91.68
C ASN A 353 41.58 102.78 92.77
N ARG A 354 42.07 101.60 93.20
CA ARG A 354 43.14 101.47 94.20
C ARG A 354 44.54 101.33 93.61
N ARG A 355 44.69 100.94 92.34
CA ARG A 355 46.01 100.76 91.69
C ARG A 355 46.53 102.01 90.99
N PHE A 356 45.66 102.92 90.55
CA PHE A 356 46.06 104.10 89.78
C PHE A 356 47.02 105.04 90.55
N LEU A 357 46.84 105.14 91.87
CA LEU A 357 47.62 106.04 92.74
C LEU A 357 49.05 105.54 93.07
N GLN A 358 49.39 104.27 92.78
CA GLN A 358 50.62 103.63 93.28
C GLN A 358 51.65 103.26 92.20
N LEU A 359 51.30 103.32 90.92
CA LEU A 359 52.20 102.91 89.83
C LEU A 359 53.10 104.04 89.31
N SER A 360 52.77 105.31 89.57
CA SER A 360 53.58 106.48 89.18
C SER A 360 55.00 106.49 89.80
N GLN A 361 55.23 105.76 90.90
CA GLN A 361 56.51 105.74 91.61
C GLN A 361 57.45 104.58 91.26
N LYS A 362 57.04 103.61 90.42
CA LYS A 362 57.86 102.41 90.13
C LYS A 362 58.59 102.43 88.79
N ASN A 363 58.41 103.46 87.98
CA ASN A 363 58.94 103.53 86.61
C ASN A 363 60.42 104.00 86.51
N ALA A 364 61.16 104.06 87.63
CA ALA A 364 62.52 104.64 87.68
C ALA A 364 63.66 103.62 87.93
N ASN A 365 63.41 102.52 88.67
CA ASN A 365 64.49 101.80 89.36
C ASN A 365 64.82 100.38 88.85
N LEU A 366 64.30 99.94 87.69
CA LEU A 366 64.53 98.57 87.18
C LEU A 366 65.07 98.46 85.76
N ILE A 367 65.60 99.56 85.19
CA ILE A 367 66.31 99.55 83.89
C ILE A 367 67.78 99.10 84.02
N SER A 368 68.30 98.95 85.25
CA SER A 368 69.76 98.91 85.50
C SER A 368 70.35 97.57 85.96
N ASN A 369 69.61 96.44 86.02
CA ASN A 369 70.11 95.27 86.77
C ASN A 369 69.67 93.86 86.29
N LYS A 370 69.78 93.54 85.00
CA LYS A 370 69.80 92.13 84.53
C LYS A 370 70.64 91.86 83.28
N ALA A 371 71.85 92.41 83.23
CA ALA A 371 72.83 92.18 82.16
C ALA A 371 74.06 91.34 82.61
N LEU A 372 74.14 90.93 83.88
CA LEU A 372 75.30 90.26 84.48
C LEU A 372 74.89 89.01 85.29
N LEU A 373 74.19 88.07 84.64
CA LEU A 373 74.12 86.66 85.05
C LEU A 373 74.26 85.75 83.82
N THR A 374 75.30 86.05 83.04
CA THR A 374 75.90 85.15 82.05
C THR A 374 76.85 84.16 82.74
N ASN A 375 77.16 83.04 82.07
CA ASN A 375 78.32 82.17 82.35
C ASN A 375 78.25 81.19 83.54
N GLU A 376 77.14 80.48 83.74
CA GLU A 376 77.20 79.15 84.37
C GLU A 376 76.50 78.07 83.52
N VAL A 377 77.07 76.86 83.53
CA VAL A 377 76.61 75.62 82.87
C VAL A 377 76.46 75.69 81.35
N THR A 378 77.55 76.10 80.67
CA THR A 378 77.94 75.43 79.43
C THR A 378 78.54 74.05 79.75
N GLY A 379 78.05 72.99 79.11
CA GLY A 379 78.71 71.68 79.08
C GLY A 379 78.16 70.65 80.08
N LEU A 380 78.15 69.38 79.63
CA LEU A 380 77.42 68.25 80.20
C LEU A 380 75.88 68.46 80.10
N GLU A 381 75.11 67.59 79.45
CA GLU A 381 75.34 66.17 79.19
C GLU A 381 75.56 65.85 77.69
N LYS A 382 76.84 65.76 77.30
CA LYS A 382 77.23 65.08 76.05
C LYS A 382 77.47 63.58 76.32
N SER A 383 76.49 62.88 76.90
CA SER A 383 76.55 61.42 77.15
C SER A 383 75.18 60.76 77.32
N LEU A 384 74.52 60.40 76.21
CA LEU A 384 73.88 59.08 76.07
C LEU A 384 73.58 58.77 74.60
N LEU A 385 74.61 58.27 73.90
CA LEU A 385 74.42 57.52 72.66
C LEU A 385 73.75 56.18 72.98
N GLY A 386 72.65 55.84 72.31
CA GLY A 386 71.98 54.55 72.51
C GLY A 386 70.92 54.22 71.45
N ALA A 387 71.02 53.00 70.89
CA ALA A 387 70.00 52.27 70.13
C ALA A 387 69.50 52.81 68.77
N ASN A 388 70.20 52.36 67.71
CA ASN A 388 69.63 51.59 66.58
C ASN A 388 68.61 52.22 65.61
N ALA A 389 69.15 52.79 64.53
CA ALA A 389 69.01 52.29 63.15
C ALA A 389 67.79 51.43 62.74
N LYS A 390 66.93 51.99 61.86
CA LYS A 390 66.24 51.39 60.68
C LYS A 390 65.52 52.53 59.93
N LEU A 391 65.70 52.77 58.62
CA LEU A 391 65.33 51.99 57.41
C LEU A 391 63.97 52.46 56.81
N ASN A 392 64.00 53.21 55.68
CA ASN A 392 63.04 53.22 54.53
C ASN A 392 62.96 54.57 53.74
N GLU A 393 63.65 54.62 52.58
CA GLU A 393 63.12 54.74 51.18
C GLU A 393 62.10 55.82 50.67
N MET A 394 62.18 56.11 49.34
CA MET A 394 61.26 56.88 48.42
C MET A 394 61.28 58.42 48.49
N THR A 395 61.22 59.28 47.44
CA THR A 395 61.13 59.29 45.92
C THR A 395 61.51 60.73 45.40
N LEU A 396 61.53 61.29 44.16
CA LEU A 396 61.29 61.10 42.68
C LEU A 396 61.99 62.33 41.96
N GLY A 397 62.12 62.61 40.64
CA GLY A 397 61.86 61.96 39.33
C GLY A 397 61.28 62.92 38.23
N LYS A 398 61.99 63.25 37.11
CA LYS A 398 61.47 63.97 35.89
C LYS A 398 62.40 64.00 34.63
N GLU A 399 61.95 64.52 33.48
CA GLU A 399 62.49 64.26 32.09
C GLU A 399 62.90 65.52 31.23
N ALA A 400 63.63 65.36 30.08
CA ALA A 400 63.55 66.18 28.82
C ALA A 400 64.60 65.88 27.68
N ALA A 401 64.31 66.32 26.44
CA ALA A 401 65.17 66.62 25.26
C ALA A 401 65.62 65.51 24.25
N GLU A 402 65.96 65.89 22.99
CA GLU A 402 66.11 65.00 21.80
C GLU A 402 66.86 65.55 20.54
N ARG A 403 67.41 64.63 19.69
CA ARG A 403 67.72 64.66 18.19
C ARG A 403 68.68 65.70 17.53
N LEU A 404 69.48 65.24 16.52
CA LEU A 404 69.65 65.76 15.11
C LEU A 404 71.07 65.66 14.45
N GLN A 405 71.48 64.52 13.85
CA GLN A 405 72.41 64.50 12.68
C GLN A 405 72.48 63.11 11.98
N ILE A 406 72.03 63.00 10.72
CA ILE A 406 71.81 61.69 10.05
C ILE A 406 72.47 61.53 8.64
N LYS A 407 72.87 62.62 7.97
CA LYS A 407 72.52 62.75 6.53
C LYS A 407 73.60 62.63 5.43
N LEU A 408 74.82 62.10 5.65
CA LEU A 408 75.91 62.25 4.64
C LEU A 408 76.70 61.01 4.14
N ASN A 409 76.74 59.87 4.85
CA ASN A 409 77.60 58.72 4.46
C ASN A 409 76.84 57.49 3.92
N THR A 410 75.72 57.68 3.22
CA THR A 410 74.92 56.60 2.63
C THR A 410 75.47 56.05 1.31
N ASP A 411 76.17 56.87 0.53
CA ASP A 411 76.18 56.67 -0.94
C ASP A 411 77.33 55.78 -1.44
N LEU A 412 78.44 55.68 -0.69
CA LEU A 412 79.56 54.79 -1.03
C LEU A 412 79.23 53.29 -0.93
N LYS A 413 78.09 52.92 -0.35
CA LYS A 413 77.65 51.51 -0.27
C LYS A 413 77.18 50.91 -1.60
N HIS A 414 76.86 51.70 -2.62
CA HIS A 414 76.04 51.18 -3.73
C HIS A 414 76.85 50.54 -4.89
N GLN A 415 78.10 50.93 -5.11
CA GLN A 415 78.84 50.58 -6.34
C GLN A 415 79.73 49.32 -6.22
N ALA A 416 80.31 49.04 -5.04
CA ALA A 416 81.22 47.90 -4.87
C ALA A 416 80.48 46.55 -4.87
N ASP A 417 79.31 46.50 -4.23
CA ASP A 417 78.54 45.27 -4.00
C ASP A 417 78.10 44.57 -5.30
N MET A 418 77.99 45.31 -6.42
CA MET A 418 77.46 44.81 -7.70
C MET A 418 78.41 43.85 -8.44
N ASN A 419 79.72 43.97 -8.26
CA ASN A 419 80.71 43.09 -8.91
C ASN A 419 81.07 41.86 -8.06
N ALA A 420 80.83 41.90 -6.74
CA ALA A 420 81.11 40.78 -5.84
C ALA A 420 80.12 39.61 -6.02
N THR A 421 78.87 39.90 -6.39
CA THR A 421 77.76 38.93 -6.46
C THR A 421 77.91 37.91 -7.59
N LEU A 422 78.17 38.35 -8.83
CA LEU A 422 78.15 37.45 -10.00
C LEU A 422 79.24 36.37 -9.98
N GLN A 423 80.42 36.63 -9.38
CA GLN A 423 81.43 35.58 -9.17
C GLN A 423 81.10 34.67 -7.97
N HIS A 424 80.42 35.21 -6.95
CA HIS A 424 79.98 34.45 -5.79
C HIS A 424 78.94 33.38 -6.18
N ASP A 425 77.88 33.75 -6.91
CA ASP A 425 76.77 32.85 -7.26
C ASP A 425 77.18 31.59 -8.05
N LEU A 426 78.15 31.72 -8.97
CA LEU A 426 78.64 30.60 -9.77
C LEU A 426 79.47 29.61 -8.92
N SER A 427 80.16 30.09 -7.87
CA SER A 427 80.78 29.22 -6.87
C SER A 427 79.75 28.56 -5.94
N ILE A 428 78.71 29.30 -5.53
CA ILE A 428 77.65 28.84 -4.64
C ILE A 428 76.91 27.64 -5.23
N GLN A 429 76.58 27.64 -6.52
CA GLN A 429 75.82 26.53 -7.12
C GLN A 429 76.61 25.19 -7.12
N ARG A 430 77.93 25.25 -7.32
CA ARG A 430 78.79 24.07 -7.18
C ARG A 430 78.90 23.61 -5.73
N TYR A 431 79.01 24.54 -4.79
CA TYR A 431 79.01 24.21 -3.35
C TYR A 431 77.68 23.57 -2.92
N ARG A 432 76.53 24.16 -3.27
CA ARG A 432 75.18 23.65 -2.96
C ARG A 432 74.93 22.23 -3.44
N THR A 433 75.41 21.88 -4.64
CA THR A 433 75.23 20.53 -5.22
C THR A 433 76.12 19.47 -4.56
N GLN A 434 77.23 19.87 -3.94
CA GLN A 434 78.07 18.97 -3.14
C GLN A 434 77.58 18.89 -1.67
N ASP A 435 77.16 20.01 -1.08
CA ASP A 435 76.62 20.05 0.28
C ASP A 435 75.26 19.32 0.35
N ALA A 436 74.44 19.35 -0.70
CA ALA A 436 73.21 18.53 -0.78
C ALA A 436 73.48 17.02 -0.70
N ARG A 437 74.62 16.53 -1.21
CA ARG A 437 75.04 15.12 -1.05
C ARG A 437 75.50 14.85 0.38
N LEU A 438 76.33 15.73 0.94
CA LEU A 438 76.76 15.64 2.35
C LEU A 438 75.58 15.75 3.33
N MET A 439 74.53 16.49 3.00
CA MET A 439 73.29 16.56 3.79
C MET A 439 72.50 15.24 3.74
N LEU A 440 72.46 14.54 2.60
CA LEU A 440 71.87 13.19 2.53
C LEU A 440 72.68 12.18 3.34
N ASP A 441 74.02 12.17 3.22
CA ASP A 441 74.87 11.28 4.01
C ASP A 441 74.81 11.57 5.52
N ARG A 442 74.68 12.84 5.92
CA ARG A 442 74.41 13.26 7.30
C ARG A 442 73.00 12.85 7.77
N ALA A 443 71.98 12.96 6.90
CA ALA A 443 70.61 12.57 7.23
C ALA A 443 70.48 11.05 7.44
N ASN A 444 71.15 10.25 6.61
CA ASN A 444 71.20 8.79 6.75
C ASN A 444 71.90 8.38 8.04
N LYS A 445 73.08 8.94 8.35
CA LYS A 445 73.76 8.70 9.64
C LYS A 445 72.93 9.16 10.84
N GLY A 446 72.23 10.29 10.72
CA GLY A 446 71.28 10.77 11.73
C GLY A 446 69.99 9.94 11.83
N LEU A 447 69.75 9.03 10.88
CA LEU A 447 68.73 7.98 10.96
C LEU A 447 69.29 6.77 11.72
N ASP A 448 70.48 6.28 11.33
CA ASP A 448 71.19 5.17 11.98
C ASP A 448 71.40 5.44 13.49
N GLU A 449 71.88 6.65 13.83
CA GLU A 449 72.06 7.12 15.20
C GLU A 449 70.73 7.15 15.98
N LYS A 450 69.60 7.45 15.30
CA LYS A 450 68.27 7.43 15.92
C LYS A 450 67.70 6.03 16.05
N GLU A 451 67.97 5.10 15.13
CA GLU A 451 67.58 3.69 15.30
C GLU A 451 68.34 3.02 16.45
N ILE A 452 69.63 3.35 16.61
CA ILE A 452 70.44 2.96 17.77
C ILE A 452 69.91 3.61 19.06
N LEU A 453 69.52 4.89 19.03
CA LEU A 453 68.93 5.57 20.17
C LEU A 453 67.55 4.99 20.54
N ILE A 454 66.72 4.63 19.56
CA ILE A 454 65.44 3.95 19.78
C ILE A 454 65.67 2.56 20.38
N HIS A 455 66.69 1.81 19.96
CA HIS A 455 67.07 0.55 20.60
C HIS A 455 67.50 0.73 22.05
N LYS A 456 68.26 1.79 22.37
CA LYS A 456 68.61 2.13 23.77
C LYS A 456 67.38 2.51 24.59
N ILE A 457 66.55 3.43 24.10
CA ILE A 457 65.31 3.86 24.79
C ILE A 457 64.35 2.68 24.99
N ASN A 458 64.23 1.76 24.03
CA ASN A 458 63.41 0.55 24.20
C ASN A 458 63.98 -0.40 25.25
N LYS A 459 65.31 -0.53 25.34
CA LYS A 459 65.98 -1.33 26.38
C LYS A 459 65.82 -0.69 27.76
N GLU A 460 66.12 0.60 27.88
CA GLU A 460 65.93 1.41 29.10
C GLU A 460 64.46 1.40 29.55
N LYS A 461 63.50 1.52 28.63
CA LYS A 461 62.07 1.36 28.92
C LYS A 461 61.76 -0.02 29.49
N HIS A 462 62.34 -1.09 28.95
CA HIS A 462 62.05 -2.45 29.42
C HIS A 462 62.72 -2.75 30.77
N GLU A 463 63.89 -2.16 31.03
CA GLU A 463 64.54 -2.16 32.34
C GLU A 463 63.69 -1.38 33.36
N ILE A 464 63.17 -0.20 33.01
CA ILE A 464 62.22 0.57 33.82
C ILE A 464 60.89 -0.18 34.03
N GLU A 465 60.40 -0.95 33.06
CA GLU A 465 59.20 -1.80 33.22
C GLU A 465 59.44 -2.95 34.22
N GLN A 466 60.66 -3.51 34.25
CA GLN A 466 61.05 -4.52 35.23
C GLN A 466 61.25 -3.92 36.63
N GLU A 467 61.99 -2.80 36.74
CA GLU A 467 62.15 -2.05 37.99
C GLU A 467 60.81 -1.58 38.55
N SER A 468 59.91 -1.05 37.71
CA SER A 468 58.55 -0.68 38.10
C SER A 468 57.75 -1.88 38.60
N GLY A 469 57.86 -3.04 37.94
CA GLY A 469 57.25 -4.29 38.40
C GLY A 469 57.79 -4.81 39.74
N GLU A 470 59.06 -4.58 40.04
CA GLU A 470 59.69 -4.94 41.33
C GLU A 470 59.39 -3.91 42.43
N LEU A 471 59.30 -2.63 42.07
CA LEU A 471 58.80 -1.58 42.94
C LEU A 471 57.32 -1.81 43.28
N SER A 472 56.47 -2.22 42.33
CA SER A 472 55.07 -2.61 42.62
C SER A 472 55.00 -3.79 43.59
N ARG A 473 55.73 -4.89 43.34
CA ARG A 473 55.76 -6.05 44.26
C ARG A 473 56.30 -5.69 45.65
N THR A 474 57.25 -4.79 45.75
CA THR A 474 57.77 -4.32 47.05
C THR A 474 56.85 -3.33 47.74
N ILE A 475 56.07 -2.52 46.99
CA ILE A 475 54.97 -1.70 47.52
C ILE A 475 53.87 -2.62 48.09
N GLU A 476 53.38 -3.61 47.35
CA GLU A 476 52.39 -4.60 47.85
C GLU A 476 52.88 -5.28 49.15
N ALA A 477 54.16 -5.69 49.17
CA ALA A 477 54.79 -6.31 50.35
C ALA A 477 55.10 -5.32 51.50
N LEU A 478 55.02 -4.01 51.26
CA LEU A 478 55.09 -2.96 52.28
C LEU A 478 53.68 -2.57 52.76
N GLU A 479 52.69 -2.49 51.88
CA GLU A 479 51.28 -2.26 52.19
C GLU A 479 50.72 -3.37 53.10
N ALA A 480 51.03 -4.64 52.81
CA ALA A 480 50.72 -5.76 53.70
C ALA A 480 51.34 -5.60 55.11
N LYS A 481 52.56 -5.04 55.20
CA LYS A 481 53.24 -4.74 56.48
C LYS A 481 52.70 -3.47 57.15
N VAL A 482 52.16 -2.52 56.38
CA VAL A 482 51.45 -1.34 56.88
C VAL A 482 50.09 -1.75 57.45
N ALA A 483 49.35 -2.65 56.80
CA ALA A 483 48.10 -3.20 57.32
C ALA A 483 48.32 -3.93 58.67
N GLN A 484 49.28 -4.85 58.75
CA GLN A 484 49.66 -5.52 60.01
C GLN A 484 50.22 -4.58 61.09
N LYS A 485 50.70 -3.39 60.72
CA LYS A 485 51.09 -2.33 61.66
C LYS A 485 49.91 -1.44 62.05
N ALA A 486 48.96 -1.19 61.16
CA ALA A 486 47.74 -0.44 61.44
C ALA A 486 46.86 -1.20 62.43
N GLU A 487 46.65 -2.50 62.21
CA GLU A 487 45.98 -3.43 63.13
C GLU A 487 46.62 -3.37 64.54
N LYS A 488 47.96 -3.44 64.62
CA LYS A 488 48.69 -3.30 65.90
C LYS A 488 48.67 -1.89 66.49
N ILE A 489 48.53 -0.85 65.68
CA ILE A 489 48.35 0.53 66.15
C ILE A 489 46.93 0.71 66.70
N GLU A 490 45.93 0.01 66.15
CA GLU A 490 44.56 0.01 66.64
C GLU A 490 44.40 -0.78 67.94
N ASP A 491 45.03 -1.96 68.06
CA ASP A 491 45.17 -2.68 69.34
C ASP A 491 45.84 -1.80 70.41
N LEU A 492 46.94 -1.12 70.05
CA LEU A 492 47.67 -0.25 70.97
C LEU A 492 46.94 1.05 71.27
N SER A 493 46.11 1.58 70.36
CA SER A 493 45.30 2.79 70.61
C SER A 493 44.15 2.47 71.56
N GLN A 494 43.47 1.33 71.40
CA GLN A 494 42.44 0.85 72.33
C GLN A 494 43.04 0.61 73.73
N GLN A 495 44.23 0.02 73.82
CA GLN A 495 44.95 -0.11 75.09
C GLN A 495 45.38 1.24 75.68
N LEU A 496 45.80 2.20 74.84
CA LEU A 496 46.16 3.56 75.26
C LEU A 496 44.94 4.32 75.79
N GLU A 497 43.78 4.24 75.13
CA GLU A 497 42.53 4.84 75.60
C GLU A 497 42.07 4.23 76.92
N ALA A 498 42.14 2.90 77.07
CA ALA A 498 41.84 2.24 78.34
C ALA A 498 42.75 2.75 79.48
N LYS A 499 44.05 2.94 79.23
CA LYS A 499 44.98 3.55 80.19
C LYS A 499 44.69 5.04 80.41
N HIS A 500 44.29 5.78 79.38
CA HIS A 500 43.94 7.20 79.46
C HIS A 500 42.68 7.44 80.31
N GLN A 501 41.66 6.59 80.19
CA GLN A 501 40.47 6.62 81.05
C GLN A 501 40.80 6.34 82.53
N ILE A 502 41.77 5.46 82.82
CA ILE A 502 42.27 5.22 84.18
C ILE A 502 43.03 6.46 84.68
N TYR A 503 43.89 7.06 83.86
CA TYR A 503 44.63 8.28 84.19
C TYR A 503 43.69 9.47 84.49
N ILE A 504 42.63 9.68 83.71
CA ILE A 504 41.62 10.72 83.96
C ILE A 504 40.94 10.53 85.33
N LYS A 505 40.64 9.28 85.72
CA LYS A 505 40.05 8.97 87.04
C LYS A 505 41.02 9.30 88.18
N ALA A 506 42.30 8.94 88.06
CA ALA A 506 43.33 9.28 89.04
C ALA A 506 43.60 10.79 89.13
N ARG A 507 43.62 11.50 88.00
CA ARG A 507 43.81 12.96 87.94
C ARG A 507 42.73 13.71 88.72
N LYS A 508 41.45 13.34 88.54
CA LYS A 508 40.33 13.94 89.30
C LYS A 508 40.46 13.77 90.81
N GLN A 509 41.04 12.66 91.27
CA GLN A 509 41.27 12.42 92.71
C GLN A 509 42.37 13.33 93.27
N MET A 510 43.43 13.62 92.51
CA MET A 510 44.44 14.61 92.91
C MET A 510 43.94 16.05 92.89
N GLU A 511 43.07 16.41 91.92
CA GLU A 511 42.49 17.76 91.84
C GLU A 511 41.60 18.08 93.06
N VAL A 512 40.87 17.09 93.61
CA VAL A 512 40.11 17.23 94.87
C VAL A 512 41.06 17.48 96.06
N ALA A 513 42.05 16.60 96.28
CA ALA A 513 42.97 16.72 97.41
C ALA A 513 43.80 18.02 97.38
N HIS A 514 44.09 18.56 96.19
CA HIS A 514 44.76 19.86 96.07
C HIS A 514 43.84 21.02 96.51
N SER A 515 42.55 20.95 96.23
CA SER A 515 41.58 21.99 96.59
C SER A 515 41.43 22.13 98.11
N GLU A 516 41.34 21.00 98.83
CA GLU A 516 41.20 20.94 100.29
C GLU A 516 42.39 21.59 101.00
N LYS A 517 43.61 21.27 100.55
CA LYS A 517 44.86 21.88 101.06
C LYS A 517 44.90 23.40 100.87
N MET A 518 44.36 23.91 99.76
CA MET A 518 44.34 25.35 99.47
C MET A 518 43.24 26.13 100.23
N MET A 519 42.14 25.47 100.61
CA MET A 519 41.07 26.09 101.40
C MET A 519 41.52 26.38 102.84
N LEU A 520 42.14 25.40 103.50
CA LEU A 520 42.57 25.50 104.90
C LEU A 520 43.68 26.55 105.12
N GLN A 521 44.55 26.78 104.13
CA GLN A 521 45.62 27.78 104.24
C GLN A 521 45.15 29.22 103.93
N LYS A 522 44.00 29.40 103.28
CA LYS A 522 43.43 30.73 102.96
C LYS A 522 42.48 31.25 104.03
N SER A 523 41.76 30.38 104.73
CA SER A 523 40.73 30.76 105.71
C SER A 523 41.28 31.55 106.91
N MET A 524 42.50 31.24 107.36
CA MET A 524 43.12 31.87 108.54
C MET A 524 43.56 33.32 108.32
N ASP A 525 44.25 33.61 107.21
CA ASP A 525 44.85 34.95 106.98
C ASP A 525 43.85 36.00 106.45
N LEU A 526 42.81 35.54 105.74
CA LEU A 526 41.80 36.42 105.12
C LEU A 526 40.79 36.97 106.14
N CYS A 527 40.30 36.12 107.04
CA CYS A 527 39.22 36.46 107.99
C CYS A 527 39.52 37.71 108.86
N GLY A 528 40.79 37.94 109.19
CA GLY A 528 41.22 39.13 109.93
C GLY A 528 41.28 40.42 109.09
N ARG A 529 41.65 40.34 107.81
CA ARG A 529 42.01 41.50 106.97
C ARG A 529 40.90 41.90 105.99
N GLU A 530 40.05 40.96 105.59
CA GLU A 530 38.91 41.22 104.69
C GLU A 530 37.84 42.07 105.36
N ARG A 531 37.51 41.81 106.64
CA ARG A 531 36.41 42.48 107.36
C ARG A 531 36.43 44.02 107.31
N GLN A 532 37.62 44.65 107.33
CA GLN A 532 37.76 46.11 107.21
C GLN A 532 37.90 46.60 105.76
N LYS A 533 38.45 45.79 104.84
CA LYS A 533 38.60 46.18 103.43
C LYS A 533 37.33 45.97 102.62
N LEU A 534 36.54 44.93 102.92
CA LEU A 534 35.28 44.63 102.25
C LEU A 534 34.28 45.78 102.34
N GLN A 535 34.13 46.45 103.49
CA GLN A 535 33.14 47.55 103.62
C GLN A 535 33.41 48.72 102.66
N SER A 536 34.67 49.09 102.42
CA SER A 536 35.04 50.18 101.51
C SER A 536 35.21 49.74 100.06
N LEU A 537 35.59 48.47 99.82
CA LEU A 537 35.72 47.91 98.47
C LEU A 537 34.35 47.55 97.87
N ASN A 538 33.44 46.98 98.66
CA ASN A 538 32.11 46.55 98.22
C ASN A 538 31.29 47.71 97.64
N ALA A 539 31.35 48.91 98.24
CA ALA A 539 30.68 50.10 97.70
C ALA A 539 31.16 50.47 96.27
N LYS A 540 32.46 50.26 95.96
CA LYS A 540 33.03 50.50 94.63
C LYS A 540 32.75 49.35 93.67
N LEU A 541 32.83 48.11 94.17
CA LEU A 541 32.51 46.91 93.40
C LEU A 541 31.04 46.87 92.99
N ILE A 542 30.08 47.25 93.84
CA ILE A 542 28.65 47.31 93.49
C ILE A 542 28.42 48.23 92.27
N PHE A 543 29.10 49.37 92.20
CA PHE A 543 29.03 50.28 91.04
C PHE A 543 29.62 49.62 89.77
N GLN A 544 30.80 49.01 89.87
CA GLN A 544 31.45 48.33 88.75
C GLN A 544 30.69 47.06 88.31
N ILE A 545 30.10 46.31 89.23
CA ILE A 545 29.26 45.14 88.96
C ILE A 545 27.98 45.54 88.21
N ASN A 546 27.37 46.68 88.54
CA ASN A 546 26.24 47.20 87.77
C ASN A 546 26.66 47.66 86.36
N GLN A 547 27.83 48.30 86.22
CA GLN A 547 28.38 48.71 84.91
C GLN A 547 28.72 47.51 84.02
N PHE A 548 29.47 46.54 84.55
CA PHE A 548 29.80 45.30 83.82
C PHE A 548 28.58 44.41 83.61
N GLY A 549 27.62 44.39 84.54
CA GLY A 549 26.34 43.69 84.39
C GLY A 549 25.52 44.23 83.21
N GLN A 550 25.50 45.55 83.00
CA GLN A 550 24.87 46.15 81.81
C GLN A 550 25.66 45.87 80.51
N GLN A 551 26.99 45.78 80.57
CA GLN A 551 27.78 45.34 79.42
C GLN A 551 27.55 43.86 79.09
N VAL A 552 27.53 42.96 80.08
CA VAL A 552 27.20 41.54 79.91
C VAL A 552 25.78 41.38 79.36
N ALA A 553 24.78 42.06 79.92
CA ALA A 553 23.40 42.01 79.44
C ALA A 553 23.20 42.62 78.03
N ASN A 554 24.14 43.41 77.52
CA ASN A 554 24.15 43.84 76.12
C ASN A 554 24.90 42.83 75.24
N ASN A 555 26.07 42.34 75.67
CA ASN A 555 26.81 41.29 74.99
C ASN A 555 25.99 39.98 74.86
N GLU A 556 25.10 39.67 75.80
CA GLU A 556 24.14 38.57 75.70
C GLU A 556 23.06 38.83 74.65
N LYS A 557 22.58 40.07 74.50
CA LYS A 557 21.62 40.42 73.43
C LYS A 557 22.29 40.31 72.06
N ASP A 558 23.52 40.81 71.95
CA ASP A 558 24.29 40.77 70.71
C ASP A 558 24.71 39.34 70.35
N MET A 559 25.11 38.51 71.34
CA MET A 559 25.26 37.06 71.14
C MET A 559 23.95 36.42 70.68
N ASN A 560 22.80 36.71 71.30
CA ASN A 560 21.53 36.13 70.91
C ASN A 560 21.04 36.60 69.54
N LEU A 561 21.41 37.81 69.11
CA LEU A 561 21.21 38.31 67.74
C LEU A 561 22.12 37.59 66.75
N GLN A 562 23.41 37.44 67.05
CA GLN A 562 24.35 36.68 66.22
C GLN A 562 23.96 35.20 66.13
N LYS A 563 23.50 34.59 67.22
CA LYS A 563 23.03 33.20 67.27
C LYS A 563 21.80 33.00 66.38
N LYS A 564 20.79 33.88 66.48
CA LYS A 564 19.66 33.92 65.54
C LYS A 564 20.10 34.15 64.09
N HIS A 565 21.14 34.94 63.84
CA HIS A 565 21.69 35.13 62.49
C HIS A 565 22.39 33.87 61.98
N ILE A 566 23.10 33.13 62.85
CA ILE A 566 23.68 31.82 62.52
C ILE A 566 22.55 30.83 62.21
N ASP A 567 21.53 30.71 63.05
CA ASP A 567 20.36 29.83 62.82
C ASP A 567 19.65 30.16 61.48
N GLN A 568 19.58 31.44 61.10
CA GLN A 568 19.05 31.89 59.81
C GLN A 568 19.97 31.60 58.62
N LEU A 569 21.30 31.55 58.81
CA LEU A 569 22.24 31.12 57.78
C LEU A 569 22.23 29.60 57.62
N ASP A 570 22.15 28.86 58.72
CA ASP A 570 22.09 27.40 58.77
C ASP A 570 20.83 26.84 58.12
N THR A 571 19.69 27.50 58.32
CA THR A 571 18.43 27.15 57.65
C THR A 571 18.46 27.48 56.15
N ARG A 572 19.09 28.59 55.74
CA ARG A 572 19.33 28.90 54.31
C ARG A 572 20.30 27.92 53.66
N LEU A 573 21.38 27.53 54.34
CA LEU A 573 22.34 26.51 53.88
C LEU A 573 21.66 25.18 53.66
N ARG A 574 20.87 24.69 54.63
CA ARG A 574 20.08 23.47 54.49
C ARG A 574 19.06 23.56 53.34
N HIS A 575 18.42 24.71 53.15
CA HIS A 575 17.52 24.91 52.01
C HIS A 575 18.27 24.84 50.66
N LYS A 576 19.46 25.45 50.55
CA LYS A 576 20.29 25.37 49.35
C LYS A 576 20.91 24.00 49.12
N GLN A 577 21.30 23.26 50.17
CA GLN A 577 21.65 21.84 50.02
C GLN A 577 20.47 21.01 49.52
N ASN A 578 19.24 21.26 49.98
CA ASN A 578 18.06 20.54 49.49
C ASN A 578 17.74 20.90 48.02
N GLU A 579 17.93 22.15 47.60
CA GLU A 579 17.85 22.55 46.19
C GLU A 579 18.92 21.84 45.33
N ILE A 580 20.17 21.76 45.82
CA ILE A 580 21.29 21.10 45.14
C ILE A 580 21.02 19.61 44.96
N HIS A 581 20.70 18.86 46.03
CA HIS A 581 20.34 17.43 45.92
C HIS A 581 19.08 17.21 45.05
N GLY A 582 18.15 18.17 45.02
CA GLY A 582 17.00 18.15 44.11
C GLY A 582 17.41 18.32 42.63
N LYS A 583 18.43 19.12 42.35
CA LYS A 583 18.98 19.33 41.00
C LYS A 583 19.89 18.19 40.55
N GLU A 584 20.70 17.64 41.44
CA GLU A 584 21.55 16.47 41.18
C GLU A 584 20.68 15.28 40.72
N ARG A 585 19.61 14.96 41.45
CA ARG A 585 18.65 13.91 41.04
C ARG A 585 17.95 14.20 39.70
N GLN A 586 17.65 15.48 39.38
CA GLN A 586 17.12 15.84 38.07
C GLN A 586 18.15 15.61 36.95
N VAL A 587 19.42 15.91 37.20
CA VAL A 587 20.52 15.66 36.27
C VAL A 587 20.77 14.15 36.08
N GLU A 588 20.76 13.36 37.14
CA GLU A 588 20.88 11.89 37.08
C GLU A 588 19.71 11.24 36.33
N GLN A 589 18.47 11.68 36.59
CA GLN A 589 17.29 11.22 35.84
C GLN A 589 17.38 11.57 34.35
N MET A 590 17.87 12.78 34.01
CA MET A 590 18.10 13.17 32.62
C MET A 590 19.23 12.37 31.97
N HIS A 591 20.31 12.04 32.69
CA HIS A 591 21.37 11.18 32.16
C HIS A 591 20.90 9.74 31.92
N ALA A 592 20.07 9.19 32.82
CA ALA A 592 19.47 7.86 32.62
C ALA A 592 18.56 7.84 31.37
N ALA A 593 17.62 8.78 31.26
CA ALA A 593 16.73 8.89 30.10
C ALA A 593 17.50 9.11 28.79
N LEU A 594 18.58 9.89 28.81
CA LEU A 594 19.42 10.14 27.63
C LEU A 594 20.29 8.92 27.26
N ALA A 595 20.65 8.06 28.22
CA ALA A 595 21.28 6.77 27.95
C ALA A 595 20.29 5.76 27.35
N GLU A 596 19.07 5.66 27.88
CA GLU A 596 18.00 4.84 27.29
C GLU A 596 17.67 5.29 25.85
N GLN A 597 17.58 6.59 25.61
CA GLN A 597 17.32 7.15 24.28
C GLN A 597 18.46 6.89 23.28
N LYS A 598 19.72 6.85 23.73
CA LYS A 598 20.87 6.42 22.90
C LYS A 598 20.75 4.96 22.49
N VAL A 599 20.49 4.06 23.44
CA VAL A 599 20.31 2.62 23.17
C VAL A 599 19.13 2.38 22.22
N LEU A 600 18.04 3.14 22.36
CA LEU A 600 16.91 3.07 21.43
C LEU A 600 17.27 3.56 20.02
N ASN A 601 18.05 4.64 19.89
CA ASN A 601 18.56 5.10 18.59
C ASN A 601 19.50 4.08 17.95
N GLU A 602 20.39 3.45 18.72
CA GLU A 602 21.28 2.39 18.23
C GLU A 602 20.48 1.18 17.71
N GLN A 603 19.40 0.78 18.41
CA GLN A 603 18.47 -0.25 17.94
C GLN A 603 17.72 0.17 16.66
N MET A 604 17.28 1.43 16.55
CA MET A 604 16.67 1.99 15.33
C MET A 604 17.64 2.00 14.16
N HIS A 605 18.91 2.38 14.36
CA HIS A 605 19.93 2.32 13.32
C HIS A 605 20.22 0.86 12.90
N CYS A 606 20.33 -0.07 13.85
CA CYS A 606 20.52 -1.49 13.56
C CYS A 606 19.35 -2.11 12.76
N THR A 607 18.10 -1.68 12.97
CA THR A 607 16.97 -2.16 12.16
C THR A 607 16.93 -1.50 10.79
N ILE A 608 17.21 -0.19 10.68
CA ILE A 608 17.37 0.50 9.40
C ILE A 608 18.45 -0.17 8.53
N ASP A 609 19.60 -0.52 9.10
CA ASP A 609 20.68 -1.22 8.38
C ASP A 609 20.30 -2.64 7.94
N GLN A 610 19.50 -3.35 8.75
CA GLN A 610 18.99 -4.68 8.38
C GLN A 610 17.97 -4.60 7.24
N ASP A 611 17.06 -3.63 7.29
CA ASP A 611 16.07 -3.44 6.22
C ASP A 611 16.72 -2.86 4.95
N ALA A 612 17.71 -1.98 5.06
CA ALA A 612 18.52 -1.55 3.91
C ALA A 612 19.27 -2.72 3.23
N LYS A 613 19.78 -3.69 4.01
CA LYS A 613 20.34 -4.94 3.47
C LYS A 613 19.27 -5.79 2.79
N ARG A 614 18.09 -5.97 3.41
CA ARG A 614 16.95 -6.69 2.81
C ARG A 614 16.46 -6.06 1.51
N PHE A 615 16.35 -4.73 1.43
CA PHE A 615 15.96 -4.03 0.21
C PHE A 615 17.00 -4.21 -0.91
N LYS A 616 18.30 -4.17 -0.60
CA LYS A 616 19.36 -4.51 -1.57
C LYS A 616 19.24 -5.96 -2.05
N GLN A 617 19.03 -6.91 -1.14
CA GLN A 617 18.81 -8.33 -1.47
C GLN A 617 17.61 -8.50 -2.42
N MET A 618 16.49 -7.84 -2.12
CA MET A 618 15.26 -7.94 -2.92
C MET A 618 15.36 -7.21 -4.26
N ALA A 619 16.12 -6.11 -4.35
CA ALA A 619 16.42 -5.46 -5.62
C ALA A 619 17.20 -6.37 -6.56
N ILE A 620 18.22 -7.08 -6.05
CA ILE A 620 19.00 -8.07 -6.83
C ILE A 620 18.08 -9.18 -7.34
N THR A 621 17.27 -9.79 -6.47
CA THR A 621 16.36 -10.87 -6.91
C THR A 621 15.29 -10.39 -7.88
N LEU A 622 14.84 -9.13 -7.80
CA LEU A 622 13.93 -8.55 -8.80
C LEU A 622 14.63 -8.34 -10.16
N GLU A 623 15.92 -7.97 -10.17
CA GLU A 623 16.71 -7.88 -11.40
C GLU A 623 16.98 -9.26 -12.02
N GLU A 624 17.24 -10.28 -11.20
CA GLU A 624 17.37 -11.68 -11.62
C GLU A 624 16.05 -12.21 -12.20
N ASN A 625 14.93 -12.04 -11.51
CA ASN A 625 13.59 -12.36 -12.03
C ASN A 625 13.26 -11.61 -13.34
N SER A 626 13.76 -10.38 -13.51
CA SER A 626 13.60 -9.62 -14.75
C SER A 626 14.42 -10.22 -15.91
N LYS A 627 15.65 -10.67 -15.65
CA LYS A 627 16.49 -11.39 -16.61
C LYS A 627 15.87 -12.73 -16.99
N GLU A 628 15.36 -13.50 -16.02
CA GLU A 628 14.63 -14.75 -16.30
C GLU A 628 13.38 -14.50 -17.15
N LYS A 629 12.56 -13.50 -16.79
CA LYS A 629 11.38 -13.09 -17.57
C LYS A 629 11.76 -12.71 -19.02
N MET A 630 12.88 -12.02 -19.22
CA MET A 630 13.38 -11.68 -20.56
C MET A 630 13.80 -12.92 -21.35
N VAL A 631 14.51 -13.88 -20.72
CA VAL A 631 14.90 -15.16 -21.34
C VAL A 631 13.68 -16.00 -21.70
N VAL A 632 12.71 -16.14 -20.79
CA VAL A 632 11.43 -16.84 -21.03
C VAL A 632 10.63 -16.16 -22.14
N GLY A 633 10.60 -14.83 -22.17
CA GLY A 633 9.98 -14.07 -23.26
C GLY A 633 10.65 -14.36 -24.62
N GLN A 634 11.98 -14.38 -24.69
CA GLN A 634 12.70 -14.71 -25.92
C GLN A 634 12.48 -16.17 -26.34
N GLN A 635 12.42 -17.12 -25.40
CA GLN A 635 12.08 -18.51 -25.68
C GLN A 635 10.65 -18.67 -26.20
N LEU A 636 9.69 -17.93 -25.64
CA LEU A 636 8.29 -17.93 -26.10
C LEU A 636 8.15 -17.37 -27.51
N VAL A 637 8.88 -16.30 -27.84
CA VAL A 637 8.94 -15.77 -29.22
C VAL A 637 9.51 -16.80 -30.18
N ARG A 638 10.64 -17.46 -29.86
CA ARG A 638 11.22 -18.53 -30.69
C ARG A 638 10.24 -19.68 -30.90
N ARG A 639 9.60 -20.17 -29.83
CA ARG A 639 8.54 -21.20 -29.87
C ARG A 639 7.34 -20.79 -30.74
N ASN A 640 6.94 -19.52 -30.70
CA ASN A 640 5.86 -19.02 -31.56
C ASN A 640 6.25 -18.97 -33.05
N CYS A 641 7.51 -18.60 -33.36
CA CYS A 641 8.04 -18.69 -34.73
C CYS A 641 8.11 -20.15 -35.22
N GLU A 642 8.61 -21.07 -34.38
CA GLU A 642 8.61 -22.52 -34.66
C GLU A 642 7.18 -23.03 -34.95
N LEU A 643 6.20 -22.64 -34.14
CA LEU A 643 4.79 -22.99 -34.34
C LEU A 643 4.19 -22.39 -35.62
N SER A 644 4.57 -21.18 -36.04
CA SER A 644 4.15 -20.62 -37.32
C SER A 644 4.68 -21.46 -38.49
N ILE A 645 5.99 -21.74 -38.50
CA ILE A 645 6.64 -22.56 -39.52
C ILE A 645 6.04 -23.97 -39.59
N VAL A 646 5.66 -24.56 -38.46
CA VAL A 646 4.97 -25.87 -38.42
C VAL A 646 3.53 -25.77 -38.97
N ARG A 647 2.78 -24.70 -38.65
CA ARG A 647 1.44 -24.46 -39.22
C ARG A 647 1.49 -24.24 -40.74
N GLU A 648 2.45 -23.47 -41.23
CA GLU A 648 2.67 -23.24 -42.66
C GLU A 648 3.03 -24.54 -43.39
N LYS A 649 3.94 -25.36 -42.84
CA LYS A 649 4.25 -26.70 -43.36
C LYS A 649 3.03 -27.61 -43.38
N LEU A 650 2.23 -27.61 -42.33
CA LEU A 650 1.00 -28.39 -42.25
C LEU A 650 -0.03 -27.94 -43.29
N ALA A 651 -0.22 -26.62 -43.48
CA ALA A 651 -1.10 -26.06 -44.50
C ALA A 651 -0.64 -26.39 -45.93
N MET A 652 0.67 -26.32 -46.21
CA MET A 652 1.23 -26.73 -47.50
C MET A 652 1.01 -28.23 -47.77
N ILE A 653 1.20 -29.10 -46.77
CA ILE A 653 0.95 -30.54 -46.88
C ILE A 653 -0.54 -30.82 -47.08
N GLN A 654 -1.43 -30.12 -46.37
CA GLN A 654 -2.88 -30.22 -46.57
C GLN A 654 -3.29 -29.80 -47.99
N LEU A 655 -2.77 -28.68 -48.49
CA LEU A 655 -3.04 -28.21 -49.86
C LEU A 655 -2.50 -29.17 -50.93
N ALA A 656 -1.34 -29.78 -50.69
CA ALA A 656 -0.80 -30.83 -51.56
C ALA A 656 -1.69 -32.08 -51.56
N MET A 657 -2.19 -32.50 -50.39
CA MET A 657 -3.13 -33.64 -50.28
C MET A 657 -4.48 -33.34 -50.94
N THR A 658 -5.12 -32.19 -50.70
CA THR A 658 -6.42 -31.85 -51.32
C THR A 658 -6.30 -31.70 -52.83
N ARG A 659 -5.18 -31.18 -53.34
CA ARG A 659 -4.87 -31.19 -54.78
C ARG A 659 -4.72 -32.62 -55.30
N GLY A 660 -3.99 -33.49 -54.60
CA GLY A 660 -3.82 -34.89 -54.95
C GLY A 660 -5.14 -35.67 -54.97
N THR A 661 -5.99 -35.49 -53.96
CA THR A 661 -7.34 -36.09 -53.89
C THR A 661 -8.24 -35.58 -55.01
N THR A 662 -8.23 -34.27 -55.29
CA THR A 662 -9.00 -33.71 -56.42
C THR A 662 -8.55 -34.31 -57.76
N GLN A 663 -7.24 -34.40 -58.00
CA GLN A 663 -6.68 -35.00 -59.22
C GLN A 663 -6.97 -36.51 -59.31
N TYR A 664 -6.93 -37.25 -58.20
CA TYR A 664 -7.32 -38.66 -58.14
C TYR A 664 -8.80 -38.84 -58.48
N ASN A 665 -9.68 -38.04 -57.88
CA ASN A 665 -11.12 -38.10 -58.14
C ASN A 665 -11.44 -37.76 -59.60
N GLN A 666 -10.75 -36.79 -60.20
CA GLN A 666 -10.85 -36.52 -61.65
C GLN A 666 -10.47 -37.75 -62.48
N ARG A 667 -9.38 -38.46 -62.14
CA ARG A 667 -9.00 -39.69 -62.87
C ARG A 667 -9.95 -40.87 -62.64
N VAL A 668 -10.57 -40.97 -61.46
CA VAL A 668 -11.64 -41.95 -61.20
C VAL A 668 -12.86 -41.66 -62.07
N GLU A 669 -13.21 -40.38 -62.25
CA GLU A 669 -14.32 -39.95 -63.09
C GLU A 669 -14.01 -40.11 -64.60
N ASP A 670 -12.81 -39.77 -65.06
CA ASP A 670 -12.32 -40.09 -66.41
C ASP A 670 -12.50 -41.59 -66.71
N ILE A 671 -12.09 -42.45 -65.77
CA ILE A 671 -12.21 -43.91 -65.88
C ILE A 671 -13.70 -44.34 -65.85
N ARG A 672 -14.56 -43.65 -65.11
CA ARG A 672 -16.01 -43.91 -65.09
C ARG A 672 -16.64 -43.60 -66.45
N LEU A 673 -16.32 -42.43 -67.02
CA LEU A 673 -16.81 -41.98 -68.32
C LEU A 673 -16.32 -42.89 -69.46
N LEU A 674 -15.04 -43.27 -69.44
CA LEU A 674 -14.48 -44.24 -70.40
C LEU A 674 -15.13 -45.63 -70.27
N LYS A 675 -15.46 -46.09 -69.05
CA LYS A 675 -16.21 -47.35 -68.85
C LYS A 675 -17.64 -47.26 -69.40
N THR A 676 -18.34 -46.15 -69.20
CA THR A 676 -19.68 -45.96 -69.79
C THR A 676 -19.61 -45.91 -71.31
N GLU A 677 -18.59 -45.27 -71.91
CA GLU A 677 -18.47 -45.22 -73.36
C GLU A 677 -18.08 -46.57 -73.97
N ILE A 678 -17.19 -47.33 -73.32
CA ILE A 678 -16.93 -48.73 -73.69
C ILE A 678 -18.23 -49.57 -73.64
N ASN A 679 -19.13 -49.30 -72.69
CA ASN A 679 -20.43 -49.96 -72.63
C ASN A 679 -21.37 -49.51 -73.74
N ASN A 680 -21.46 -48.21 -74.03
CA ASN A 680 -22.23 -47.64 -75.14
C ASN A 680 -21.81 -48.25 -76.48
N LEU A 681 -20.50 -48.31 -76.75
CA LEU A 681 -19.93 -48.89 -77.96
C LEU A 681 -20.20 -50.40 -78.06
N ARG A 682 -20.15 -51.14 -76.94
CA ARG A 682 -20.54 -52.56 -76.88
C ARG A 682 -22.04 -52.76 -77.15
N MET A 683 -22.91 -51.95 -76.55
CA MET A 683 -24.36 -51.99 -76.79
C MET A 683 -24.68 -51.66 -78.25
N SER A 684 -24.07 -50.61 -78.80
CA SER A 684 -24.18 -50.24 -80.22
C SER A 684 -23.74 -51.38 -81.14
N ASN A 685 -22.57 -51.98 -80.89
CA ASN A 685 -22.06 -53.11 -81.67
C ASN A 685 -22.98 -54.34 -81.58
N THR A 686 -23.48 -54.71 -80.39
CA THR A 686 -24.45 -55.81 -80.26
C THR A 686 -25.79 -55.51 -80.94
N CYS A 687 -26.24 -54.25 -80.97
CA CYS A 687 -27.43 -53.83 -81.72
C CYS A 687 -27.21 -53.95 -83.24
N MET A 688 -26.06 -53.47 -83.74
CA MET A 688 -25.61 -53.65 -85.12
C MET A 688 -25.54 -55.13 -85.51
N GLN A 689 -24.93 -55.96 -84.67
CA GLN A 689 -24.83 -57.41 -84.88
C GLN A 689 -26.21 -58.08 -84.91
N ARG A 690 -27.12 -57.73 -83.98
CA ARG A 690 -28.52 -58.18 -84.02
C ARG A 690 -29.24 -57.73 -85.29
N SER A 691 -28.97 -56.53 -85.80
CA SER A 691 -29.53 -56.03 -87.06
C SER A 691 -29.03 -56.81 -88.29
N VAL A 692 -27.74 -57.14 -88.33
CA VAL A 692 -27.15 -58.01 -89.36
C VAL A 692 -27.76 -59.42 -89.29
N SER A 693 -27.85 -60.02 -88.10
CA SER A 693 -28.52 -61.32 -87.90
C SER A 693 -30.00 -61.29 -88.28
N LYS A 694 -30.74 -60.22 -87.93
CA LYS A 694 -32.13 -60.03 -88.36
C LYS A 694 -32.23 -59.92 -89.87
N THR A 695 -31.28 -59.27 -90.54
CA THR A 695 -31.22 -59.18 -92.01
C THR A 695 -30.97 -60.54 -92.65
N ALA A 696 -30.10 -61.38 -92.08
CA ALA A 696 -29.92 -62.76 -92.50
C ALA A 696 -31.20 -63.58 -92.30
N ASN A 697 -31.83 -63.49 -91.13
CA ASN A 697 -33.09 -64.17 -90.84
C ASN A 697 -34.21 -63.73 -91.79
N MET A 698 -34.33 -62.43 -92.12
CA MET A 698 -35.30 -61.94 -93.10
C MET A 698 -35.05 -62.51 -94.51
N ARG A 699 -33.79 -62.73 -94.93
CA ARG A 699 -33.49 -63.44 -96.19
C ARG A 699 -33.94 -64.90 -96.15
N HIS A 700 -33.71 -65.59 -95.03
CA HIS A 700 -34.21 -66.95 -94.84
C HIS A 700 -35.75 -67.00 -94.81
N GLU A 701 -36.41 -66.02 -94.18
CA GLU A 701 -37.86 -65.90 -94.14
C GLU A 701 -38.47 -65.58 -95.51
N VAL A 702 -37.84 -64.72 -96.33
CA VAL A 702 -38.26 -64.53 -97.73
C VAL A 702 -38.23 -65.87 -98.47
N VAL A 703 -37.13 -66.62 -98.41
CA VAL A 703 -37.03 -67.95 -99.05
C VAL A 703 -38.01 -68.97 -98.44
N ARG A 704 -38.31 -68.87 -97.14
CA ARG A 704 -39.32 -69.72 -96.46
C ARG A 704 -40.73 -69.38 -96.95
N ILE A 705 -41.03 -68.10 -97.13
CA ILE A 705 -42.31 -67.57 -97.61
C ILE A 705 -42.48 -67.85 -99.11
N GLU A 706 -41.45 -67.73 -99.94
CA GLU A 706 -41.47 -68.15 -101.35
C GLU A 706 -41.77 -69.65 -101.47
N ARG A 707 -41.08 -70.49 -100.68
CA ARG A 707 -41.35 -71.93 -100.61
C ARG A 707 -42.73 -72.24 -100.04
N GLN A 708 -43.24 -71.45 -99.10
CA GLN A 708 -44.63 -71.57 -98.65
C GLN A 708 -45.62 -71.12 -99.72
N LEU A 709 -45.40 -70.02 -100.44
CA LEU A 709 -46.25 -69.56 -101.54
C LEU A 709 -46.34 -70.63 -102.64
N VAL A 710 -45.23 -71.30 -102.96
CA VAL A 710 -45.23 -72.44 -103.89
C VAL A 710 -46.03 -73.62 -103.30
N ARG A 711 -45.82 -73.98 -102.02
CA ARG A 711 -46.61 -75.04 -101.37
C ARG A 711 -48.09 -74.69 -101.21
N GLU A 712 -48.46 -73.44 -100.96
CA GLU A 712 -49.85 -73.01 -100.84
C GLU A 712 -50.50 -72.83 -102.21
N ARG A 713 -49.75 -72.56 -103.28
CA ARG A 713 -50.25 -72.73 -104.66
C ARG A 713 -50.53 -74.20 -104.97
N LEU A 714 -49.64 -75.11 -104.56
CA LEU A 714 -49.83 -76.56 -104.72
C LEU A 714 -50.94 -77.11 -103.82
N ASN A 715 -51.06 -76.65 -102.58
CA ASN A 715 -52.18 -76.95 -101.68
C ASN A 715 -53.47 -76.32 -102.17
N LEU A 716 -53.47 -75.12 -102.77
CA LEU A 716 -54.68 -74.56 -103.36
C LEU A 716 -55.10 -75.35 -104.60
N THR A 717 -54.19 -75.86 -105.43
CA THR A 717 -54.56 -76.82 -106.48
C THR A 717 -55.06 -78.14 -105.89
N ALA A 718 -54.38 -78.72 -104.90
CA ALA A 718 -54.83 -79.97 -104.26
C ALA A 718 -56.15 -79.79 -103.51
N ILE A 719 -56.39 -78.65 -102.87
CA ILE A 719 -57.63 -78.33 -102.15
C ILE A 719 -58.73 -77.92 -103.14
N THR A 720 -58.45 -77.36 -104.32
CA THR A 720 -59.49 -77.27 -105.38
C THR A 720 -59.78 -78.63 -106.03
N GLU A 721 -58.95 -79.65 -105.79
CA GLU A 721 -59.24 -81.05 -106.10
C GLU A 721 -59.98 -81.77 -104.96
N GLU A 722 -59.60 -81.56 -103.70
CA GLU A 722 -60.30 -82.09 -102.52
C GLU A 722 -61.64 -81.40 -102.23
N LEU A 723 -61.82 -80.13 -102.62
CA LEU A 723 -63.11 -79.42 -102.61
C LEU A 723 -64.10 -79.99 -103.63
N LYS A 724 -63.67 -80.87 -104.55
CA LYS A 724 -64.58 -81.70 -105.33
C LYS A 724 -65.27 -82.75 -104.43
N TYR A 725 -64.64 -83.18 -103.32
CA TYR A 725 -65.10 -84.25 -102.41
C TYR A 725 -64.73 -84.06 -100.91
N PRO A 726 -65.07 -82.95 -100.22
CA PRO A 726 -64.61 -82.70 -98.86
C PRO A 726 -65.51 -83.33 -97.77
N CYS A 727 -65.04 -84.39 -97.12
CA CYS A 727 -65.73 -85.02 -95.97
C CYS A 727 -65.16 -84.59 -94.61
N ARG A 728 -66.09 -84.24 -93.69
CA ARG A 728 -65.90 -83.69 -92.33
C ARG A 728 -64.78 -84.38 -91.54
N ILE A 729 -63.83 -83.65 -90.94
CA ILE A 729 -63.97 -82.81 -89.73
C ILE A 729 -64.57 -83.57 -88.54
N HIS A 730 -63.77 -83.84 -87.49
CA HIS A 730 -64.05 -83.50 -86.08
C HIS A 730 -62.89 -83.94 -85.16
N ARG A 731 -62.34 -83.01 -84.37
CA ARG A 731 -61.30 -83.24 -83.34
C ARG A 731 -61.60 -82.35 -82.14
N TRP A 732 -61.85 -82.89 -80.95
CA TRP A 732 -62.02 -82.17 -79.68
C TRP A 732 -61.83 -83.10 -78.46
N ARG A 733 -61.77 -82.49 -77.25
CA ARG A 733 -61.62 -83.06 -75.88
C ARG A 733 -60.19 -83.27 -75.35
N LEU A 734 -59.93 -83.07 -74.04
CA LEU A 734 -60.55 -82.18 -73.04
C LEU A 734 -59.54 -81.94 -71.87
N LEU A 735 -59.77 -80.94 -71.01
CA LEU A 735 -58.88 -80.54 -69.91
C LEU A 735 -59.35 -81.07 -68.54
N ILE A 736 -58.42 -81.40 -67.63
CA ILE A 736 -58.70 -81.75 -66.21
C ILE A 736 -57.68 -81.03 -65.30
N GLY A 737 -58.15 -80.53 -64.14
CA GLY A 737 -57.37 -79.69 -63.20
C GLY A 737 -56.59 -80.45 -62.11
N ARG A 738 -55.87 -79.70 -61.27
CA ARG A 738 -55.02 -80.22 -60.18
C ARG A 738 -54.86 -79.24 -59.00
N ASP A 739 -54.13 -79.71 -57.99
CA ASP A 739 -53.79 -79.13 -56.67
C ASP A 739 -53.50 -77.61 -56.61
N PRO A 740 -53.66 -76.96 -55.42
CA PRO A 740 -53.50 -75.52 -55.25
C PRO A 740 -52.16 -75.00 -55.79
N SER A 741 -52.26 -74.16 -56.83
CA SER A 741 -51.11 -73.62 -57.57
C SER A 741 -50.10 -72.89 -56.67
N LYS A 742 -48.81 -72.94 -57.06
CA LYS A 742 -47.72 -72.13 -56.52
C LYS A 742 -48.12 -70.66 -56.31
N TYR A 743 -48.98 -70.12 -57.19
CA TYR A 743 -49.55 -68.78 -57.09
C TYR A 743 -50.20 -68.49 -55.73
N GLN A 744 -50.98 -69.42 -55.16
CA GLN A 744 -51.64 -69.21 -53.86
C GLN A 744 -50.62 -69.16 -52.70
N LEU A 745 -49.55 -69.97 -52.79
CA LEU A 745 -48.44 -69.95 -51.83
C LEU A 745 -47.64 -68.64 -51.94
N ILE A 746 -47.30 -68.21 -53.15
CA ILE A 746 -46.65 -66.94 -53.45
C ILE A 746 -47.49 -65.75 -52.94
N ARG A 747 -48.81 -65.76 -53.17
CA ARG A 747 -49.73 -64.73 -52.68
C ARG A 747 -49.72 -64.65 -51.15
N LYS A 748 -49.64 -65.78 -50.44
CA LYS A 748 -49.51 -65.80 -48.97
C LYS A 748 -48.16 -65.28 -48.49
N ILE A 749 -47.06 -65.61 -49.19
CA ILE A 749 -45.72 -65.06 -48.93
C ILE A 749 -45.72 -63.54 -49.15
N GLN A 750 -46.31 -63.04 -50.23
CA GLN A 750 -46.42 -61.60 -50.53
C GLN A 750 -47.23 -60.84 -49.46
N VAL A 751 -48.31 -61.43 -48.92
CA VAL A 751 -49.07 -60.84 -47.81
C VAL A 751 -48.23 -60.78 -46.53
N LEU A 752 -47.49 -61.84 -46.20
CA LEU A 752 -46.60 -61.86 -45.04
C LEU A 752 -45.43 -60.87 -45.18
N LEU A 753 -44.84 -60.74 -46.37
CA LEU A 753 -43.81 -59.74 -46.66
C LEU A 753 -44.35 -58.31 -46.51
N LYS A 754 -45.54 -58.01 -47.06
CA LYS A 754 -46.18 -56.69 -46.87
C LYS A 754 -46.47 -56.38 -45.40
N HIS A 755 -46.87 -57.38 -44.61
CA HIS A 755 -47.06 -57.22 -43.17
C HIS A 755 -45.74 -56.99 -42.42
N ASN A 756 -44.68 -57.73 -42.76
CA ASN A 756 -43.35 -57.56 -42.17
C ASN A 756 -42.70 -56.20 -42.52
N ILE A 757 -42.90 -55.71 -43.74
CA ILE A 757 -42.50 -54.35 -44.15
C ILE A 757 -43.28 -53.30 -43.34
N LYS A 758 -44.61 -53.46 -43.17
CA LYS A 758 -45.43 -52.54 -42.35
C LYS A 758 -44.92 -52.46 -40.90
N LEU A 759 -44.69 -53.61 -40.26
CA LEU A 759 -44.12 -53.68 -38.90
C LEU A 759 -42.71 -53.06 -38.81
N SER A 760 -41.90 -53.20 -39.86
CA SER A 760 -40.55 -52.62 -39.92
C SER A 760 -40.59 -51.08 -40.04
N VAL A 761 -41.53 -50.55 -40.83
CA VAL A 761 -41.79 -49.10 -40.94
C VAL A 761 -42.38 -48.54 -39.63
N GLU A 762 -43.32 -49.25 -39.02
CA GLU A 762 -43.88 -48.89 -37.71
C GLU A 762 -42.80 -48.85 -36.62
N ARG A 763 -41.91 -49.84 -36.58
CA ARG A 763 -40.75 -49.83 -35.69
C ARG A 763 -39.82 -48.65 -35.97
N LEU A 764 -39.47 -48.39 -37.23
CA LEU A 764 -38.62 -47.25 -37.61
C LEU A 764 -39.24 -45.90 -37.19
N ASN A 765 -40.55 -45.74 -37.35
CA ASN A 765 -41.27 -44.54 -36.93
C ASN A 765 -41.26 -44.38 -35.39
N MET A 766 -41.32 -45.49 -34.64
CA MET A 766 -41.18 -45.45 -33.17
C MET A 766 -39.75 -45.17 -32.73
N GLU A 767 -38.74 -45.67 -33.46
CA GLU A 767 -37.32 -45.34 -33.23
C GLU A 767 -37.07 -43.84 -33.45
N HIS A 768 -37.58 -43.25 -34.54
CA HIS A 768 -37.52 -41.79 -34.78
C HIS A 768 -38.24 -40.99 -33.69
N LYS A 769 -39.46 -41.39 -33.28
CA LYS A 769 -40.17 -40.74 -32.16
C LYS A 769 -39.38 -40.78 -30.85
N VAL A 770 -38.67 -41.87 -30.57
CA VAL A 770 -37.77 -41.95 -29.39
C VAL A 770 -36.57 -41.04 -29.55
N GLU A 771 -35.95 -40.97 -30.72
CA GLU A 771 -34.80 -40.08 -31.00
C GLU A 771 -35.20 -38.60 -30.87
N ASP A 772 -36.37 -38.21 -31.38
CA ASP A 772 -36.86 -36.83 -31.30
C ASP A 772 -37.29 -36.44 -29.89
N MET A 773 -37.89 -37.36 -29.12
CA MET A 773 -38.12 -37.16 -27.69
C MET A 773 -36.81 -37.07 -26.88
N GLN A 774 -35.75 -37.79 -27.27
CA GLN A 774 -34.42 -37.64 -26.67
C GLN A 774 -33.80 -36.28 -27.01
N LYS A 775 -33.86 -35.83 -28.27
CA LYS A 775 -33.42 -34.48 -28.67
C LYS A 775 -34.16 -33.39 -27.89
N LEU A 776 -35.47 -33.54 -27.70
CA LEU A 776 -36.29 -32.61 -26.94
C LEU A 776 -35.92 -32.59 -25.45
N CYS A 777 -35.77 -33.76 -24.82
CA CYS A 777 -35.28 -33.87 -23.44
C CYS A 777 -33.87 -33.29 -23.24
N ASP A 778 -32.97 -33.49 -24.20
CA ASP A 778 -31.61 -32.91 -24.16
C ASP A 778 -31.61 -31.40 -24.45
N SER A 779 -32.54 -30.91 -25.26
CA SER A 779 -32.77 -29.47 -25.47
C SER A 779 -33.27 -28.82 -24.17
N PHE A 780 -34.28 -29.40 -23.52
CA PHE A 780 -34.75 -28.95 -22.21
C PHE A 780 -33.67 -29.06 -21.13
N ARG A 781 -32.82 -30.11 -21.13
CA ARG A 781 -31.68 -30.20 -20.19
C ARG A 781 -30.70 -29.05 -20.40
N LYS A 782 -30.30 -28.78 -21.65
CA LYS A 782 -29.43 -27.64 -22.01
C LYS A 782 -30.07 -26.28 -21.69
N GLN A 783 -31.40 -26.18 -21.75
CA GLN A 783 -32.12 -24.97 -21.34
C GLN A 783 -32.10 -24.82 -19.81
N VAL A 784 -32.37 -25.88 -19.05
CA VAL A 784 -32.31 -25.88 -17.58
C VAL A 784 -30.89 -25.62 -17.06
N GLU A 785 -29.85 -26.20 -17.69
CA GLU A 785 -28.44 -25.91 -17.41
C GLU A 785 -28.05 -24.44 -17.64
N ARG A 786 -28.82 -23.71 -18.47
CA ARG A 786 -28.64 -22.27 -18.76
C ARG A 786 -29.57 -21.37 -17.92
N MET A 787 -30.57 -21.93 -17.25
CA MET A 787 -31.44 -21.18 -16.35
C MET A 787 -30.69 -20.87 -15.03
N PRO A 788 -30.83 -19.67 -14.47
CA PRO A 788 -30.22 -19.35 -13.18
C PRO A 788 -30.85 -20.21 -12.07
N ASP A 789 -29.99 -20.97 -11.38
CA ASP A 789 -30.32 -21.87 -10.26
C ASP A 789 -31.36 -21.24 -9.29
N PRO A 790 -32.41 -21.94 -8.83
CA PRO A 790 -33.49 -21.35 -8.01
C PRO A 790 -33.02 -20.64 -6.72
N SER A 791 -31.83 -20.98 -6.22
CA SER A 791 -31.11 -20.25 -5.15
C SER A 791 -30.88 -18.77 -5.48
N ILE A 792 -30.62 -18.45 -6.76
CA ILE A 792 -30.42 -17.10 -7.28
C ILE A 792 -31.73 -16.33 -7.28
N ALA A 793 -32.84 -16.93 -7.74
CA ALA A 793 -34.17 -16.31 -7.69
C ALA A 793 -34.58 -15.98 -6.24
N GLN A 794 -34.39 -16.91 -5.30
CA GLN A 794 -34.63 -16.63 -3.87
C GLN A 794 -33.72 -15.54 -3.29
N ARG A 795 -32.47 -15.43 -3.78
CA ARG A 795 -31.52 -14.39 -3.37
C ARG A 795 -31.95 -13.01 -3.90
N LEU A 796 -32.40 -12.94 -5.15
CA LEU A 796 -32.98 -11.73 -5.75
C LEU A 796 -34.24 -11.29 -5.00
N TRP A 797 -35.15 -12.22 -4.66
CA TRP A 797 -36.35 -11.91 -3.86
C TRP A 797 -36.00 -11.39 -2.46
N LYS A 798 -35.00 -11.98 -1.79
CA LYS A 798 -34.47 -11.46 -0.52
C LYS A 798 -33.89 -10.06 -0.68
N GLN A 799 -33.09 -9.80 -1.72
CA GLN A 799 -32.50 -8.49 -1.99
C GLN A 799 -33.57 -7.44 -2.33
N GLN A 800 -34.55 -7.77 -3.17
CA GLN A 800 -35.68 -6.90 -3.51
C GLN A 800 -36.48 -6.52 -2.24
N ARG A 801 -36.68 -7.46 -1.32
CA ARG A 801 -37.34 -7.21 -0.02
C ARG A 801 -36.50 -6.35 0.93
N ILE A 802 -35.16 -6.41 0.83
CA ILE A 802 -34.23 -5.50 1.54
C ILE A 802 -34.31 -4.10 0.92
N ASN A 803 -34.19 -3.97 -0.40
CA ASN A 803 -34.29 -2.70 -1.12
C ASN A 803 -35.65 -2.02 -0.86
N GLN A 804 -36.76 -2.77 -0.84
CA GLN A 804 -38.08 -2.24 -0.46
C GLN A 804 -38.12 -1.72 0.99
N ARG A 805 -37.45 -2.39 1.95
CA ARG A 805 -37.35 -1.91 3.34
C ARG A 805 -36.47 -0.65 3.44
N GLN A 806 -35.36 -0.59 2.71
CA GLN A 806 -34.51 0.60 2.62
C GLN A 806 -35.24 1.77 1.96
N GLY A 807 -35.97 1.54 0.86
CA GLY A 807 -36.82 2.54 0.21
C GLY A 807 -38.08 2.96 1.00
N ARG A 808 -38.43 2.24 2.08
CA ARG A 808 -39.37 2.73 3.10
C ARG A 808 -38.66 3.60 4.13
N LYS A 809 -37.48 3.20 4.62
CA LYS A 809 -36.65 4.03 5.53
C LYS A 809 -36.26 5.36 4.89
N LEU A 810 -35.82 5.37 3.64
CA LEU A 810 -35.48 6.60 2.91
C LEU A 810 -36.69 7.53 2.74
N ARG A 811 -37.90 6.99 2.58
CA ARG A 811 -39.13 7.81 2.56
C ARG A 811 -39.51 8.37 3.93
N ALA A 812 -39.31 7.60 5.01
CA ALA A 812 -39.46 8.12 6.37
C ALA A 812 -38.44 9.24 6.64
N MET A 813 -37.15 9.02 6.34
CA MET A 813 -36.09 10.03 6.50
C MET A 813 -36.32 11.27 5.63
N LYS A 814 -36.86 11.14 4.41
CA LYS A 814 -37.27 12.31 3.59
C LYS A 814 -38.46 13.06 4.20
N ALA A 815 -39.41 12.36 4.81
CA ALA A 815 -40.52 13.01 5.53
C ALA A 815 -40.04 13.69 6.82
N GLU A 816 -39.12 13.07 7.56
CA GLU A 816 -38.46 13.66 8.73
C GLU A 816 -37.69 14.93 8.33
N LEU A 817 -36.94 14.92 7.22
CA LEU A 817 -36.27 16.12 6.70
C LEU A 817 -37.26 17.21 6.31
N ALA A 818 -38.31 16.90 5.54
CA ALA A 818 -39.34 17.87 5.16
C ALA A 818 -40.06 18.48 6.38
N ILE A 819 -40.30 17.69 7.45
CA ILE A 819 -40.81 18.20 8.72
C ILE A 819 -39.80 19.15 9.38
N ASN A 820 -38.51 18.81 9.42
CA ASN A 820 -37.46 19.69 9.96
C ASN A 820 -37.31 20.99 9.14
N GLU A 821 -37.50 20.95 7.82
CA GLU A 821 -37.49 22.12 6.93
C GLU A 821 -38.68 23.05 7.22
N ILE A 822 -39.88 22.48 7.41
CA ILE A 822 -41.09 23.22 7.84
C ILE A 822 -40.89 23.82 9.25
N ASP A 823 -40.33 23.04 10.17
CA ASP A 823 -39.99 23.47 11.54
C ASP A 823 -39.01 24.65 11.51
N MET A 824 -37.95 24.59 10.70
CA MET A 824 -37.02 25.69 10.50
C MET A 824 -37.71 26.91 9.89
N HIS A 825 -38.54 26.74 8.86
CA HIS A 825 -39.29 27.85 8.27
C HIS A 825 -40.25 28.52 9.28
N SER A 826 -40.87 27.74 10.17
CA SER A 826 -41.69 28.27 11.26
C SER A 826 -40.88 29.09 12.26
N ARG A 827 -39.66 28.64 12.60
CA ARG A 827 -38.73 29.36 13.49
C ARG A 827 -38.23 30.63 12.83
N ASP A 828 -37.93 30.61 11.53
CA ASP A 828 -37.55 31.80 10.78
C ASP A 828 -38.70 32.81 10.69
N MET A 829 -39.95 32.36 10.54
CA MET A 829 -41.12 33.25 10.62
C MET A 829 -41.25 33.89 12.01
N ILE A 830 -41.11 33.11 13.09
CA ILE A 830 -41.13 33.61 14.48
C ILE A 830 -39.97 34.61 14.72
N ILE A 831 -38.76 34.31 14.26
CA ILE A 831 -37.60 35.22 14.32
C ILE A 831 -37.88 36.51 13.53
N ASN A 832 -38.53 36.41 12.36
CA ASN A 832 -38.94 37.57 11.58
C ASN A 832 -40.06 38.39 12.26
N GLU A 833 -40.93 37.79 13.08
CA GLU A 833 -41.89 38.51 13.91
C GLU A 833 -41.21 39.20 15.10
N TYR A 834 -40.31 38.54 15.83
CA TYR A 834 -39.49 39.20 16.85
C TYR A 834 -38.65 40.35 16.27
N ASN A 835 -38.06 40.17 15.08
CA ASN A 835 -37.37 41.25 14.37
C ASN A 835 -38.30 42.41 13.97
N LYS A 836 -39.58 42.16 13.67
CA LYS A 836 -40.59 43.22 13.44
C LYS A 836 -40.98 43.92 14.75
N VAL A 837 -41.05 43.21 15.88
CA VAL A 837 -41.29 43.79 17.21
C VAL A 837 -40.12 44.67 17.63
N ILE A 838 -38.88 44.16 17.57
CA ILE A 838 -37.66 44.93 17.86
C ILE A 838 -37.58 46.18 16.96
N ARG A 839 -37.90 46.08 15.67
CA ARG A 839 -37.97 47.26 14.78
C ARG A 839 -39.04 48.27 15.21
N LYS A 840 -40.21 47.83 15.68
CA LYS A 840 -41.26 48.72 16.22
C LYS A 840 -40.86 49.38 17.54
N GLU A 841 -40.13 48.68 18.41
CA GLU A 841 -39.60 49.23 19.66
C GLU A 841 -38.47 50.24 19.39
N CYS A 842 -37.58 49.95 18.44
CA CYS A 842 -36.57 50.92 17.97
C CYS A 842 -37.16 52.16 17.28
N CYS A 843 -38.43 52.15 16.84
CA CYS A 843 -39.10 53.35 16.32
C CYS A 843 -39.47 54.38 17.42
N GLN A 844 -39.15 54.15 18.69
CA GLN A 844 -39.38 55.13 19.78
C GLN A 844 -38.16 56.03 20.11
N GLN A 845 -37.30 56.34 19.13
CA GLN A 845 -36.53 57.59 19.14
C GLN A 845 -36.05 57.99 17.74
N PRO A 846 -36.28 59.23 17.27
CA PRO A 846 -35.87 59.67 15.94
C PRO A 846 -34.43 60.20 15.92
N ASN A 847 -33.72 59.97 14.82
CA ASN A 847 -32.73 60.91 14.31
C ASN A 847 -32.49 60.68 12.81
N ASN A 848 -32.71 61.72 12.00
CA ASN A 848 -32.82 61.59 10.54
C ASN A 848 -31.48 61.88 9.85
N VAL A 849 -30.81 60.84 9.33
CA VAL A 849 -29.80 60.95 8.26
C VAL A 849 -29.88 59.70 7.37
N VAL A 850 -29.45 59.80 6.11
CA VAL A 850 -29.42 58.73 5.09
C VAL A 850 -30.79 58.39 4.48
N ASP A 851 -31.42 59.42 3.91
CA ASP A 851 -32.63 59.31 3.06
C ASP A 851 -32.29 59.56 1.57
N THR A 852 -31.13 59.05 1.13
CA THR A 852 -30.46 59.47 -0.12
C THR A 852 -29.87 58.35 -0.99
N LEU A 853 -30.13 57.07 -0.66
CA LEU A 853 -29.70 55.92 -1.47
C LEU A 853 -30.81 54.87 -1.68
N LEU A 854 -32.05 55.35 -1.92
CA LEU A 854 -33.17 54.52 -2.36
C LEU A 854 -33.75 55.05 -3.68
N GLY A 855 -33.20 54.55 -4.78
CA GLY A 855 -33.75 54.68 -6.12
C GLY A 855 -33.24 53.53 -7.00
N VAL A 856 -34.09 53.01 -7.90
CA VAL A 856 -33.82 51.81 -8.74
C VAL A 856 -33.70 50.53 -7.86
N ILE A 857 -34.72 49.68 -7.70
CA ILE A 857 -35.76 49.21 -8.64
C ILE A 857 -37.14 49.11 -7.95
N ALA A 858 -38.20 49.41 -8.70
CA ALA A 858 -39.57 48.99 -8.37
C ALA A 858 -40.23 48.33 -9.60
N ILE A 859 -40.61 47.05 -9.47
CA ILE A 859 -41.55 46.38 -10.37
C ILE A 859 -42.55 45.64 -9.48
N GLY A 860 -43.84 45.82 -9.73
CA GLY A 860 -44.91 45.44 -8.81
C GLY A 860 -45.24 43.94 -8.80
N ARG A 861 -45.75 43.46 -7.67
CA ARG A 861 -46.55 42.23 -7.64
C ARG A 861 -47.95 42.55 -8.15
N GLY A 862 -48.30 42.04 -9.33
CA GLY A 862 -49.70 41.89 -9.74
C GLY A 862 -50.28 40.64 -9.07
N THR A 863 -51.45 40.76 -8.45
CA THR A 863 -52.20 39.63 -7.89
C THR A 863 -53.05 38.96 -8.96
N GLN A 864 -53.10 37.62 -8.96
CA GLN A 864 -54.26 36.91 -9.50
C GLN A 864 -54.50 35.63 -8.71
N GLU A 865 -55.75 35.46 -8.29
CA GLU A 865 -56.28 34.24 -7.69
C GLU A 865 -56.55 33.22 -8.81
N VAL A 866 -56.36 31.93 -8.53
CA VAL A 866 -56.90 30.84 -9.34
C VAL A 866 -57.39 29.76 -8.36
N ASP A 867 -58.67 29.40 -8.49
CA ASP A 867 -59.35 28.46 -7.61
C ASP A 867 -58.84 27.01 -7.69
N GLU A 868 -59.21 26.21 -6.70
CA GLU A 868 -59.06 24.76 -6.72
C GLU A 868 -59.90 24.14 -7.85
N HIS A 869 -59.25 23.65 -8.92
CA HIS A 869 -59.87 22.69 -9.82
C HIS A 869 -59.02 21.44 -10.07
N PHE A 870 -59.41 20.39 -9.34
CA PHE A 870 -58.84 19.06 -9.37
C PHE A 870 -59.18 18.35 -10.69
N GLN A 871 -58.31 18.45 -11.69
CA GLN A 871 -58.38 17.63 -12.90
C GLN A 871 -57.21 16.65 -12.97
N MET A 872 -57.51 15.35 -12.87
CA MET A 872 -56.54 14.30 -13.19
C MET A 872 -56.42 14.14 -14.71
N SER A 873 -55.50 14.87 -15.34
CA SER A 873 -55.00 14.50 -16.66
C SER A 873 -54.05 13.30 -16.53
N SER A 874 -54.38 12.20 -17.20
CA SER A 874 -53.65 10.94 -17.07
C SER A 874 -52.27 11.00 -17.74
N SER A 875 -51.20 10.75 -16.97
CA SER A 875 -49.87 10.45 -17.54
C SER A 875 -49.97 9.26 -18.50
N SER A 876 -49.49 9.44 -19.73
CA SER A 876 -49.64 8.50 -20.84
C SER A 876 -48.66 7.33 -20.83
N ASP A 877 -47.66 7.34 -19.95
CA ASP A 877 -46.47 6.47 -20.08
C ASP A 877 -46.60 5.12 -19.36
N TRP A 878 -47.67 4.90 -18.59
CA TRP A 878 -47.88 3.65 -17.84
C TRP A 878 -48.45 2.48 -18.67
N LYS A 879 -48.96 2.73 -19.89
CA LYS A 879 -49.54 1.64 -20.73
C LYS A 879 -48.50 0.67 -21.30
N VAL A 880 -47.33 1.17 -21.72
CA VAL A 880 -46.31 0.37 -22.42
C VAL A 880 -45.81 -0.81 -21.56
N LEU A 881 -45.77 -0.64 -20.24
CA LEU A 881 -45.36 -1.68 -19.28
C LEU A 881 -46.49 -2.63 -18.86
N GLU A 882 -47.76 -2.30 -19.11
CA GLU A 882 -48.87 -3.21 -18.81
C GLU A 882 -49.24 -4.07 -20.03
N ASP A 883 -49.23 -3.50 -21.24
CA ASP A 883 -49.54 -4.26 -22.46
C ASP A 883 -48.47 -5.33 -22.77
N THR A 884 -47.19 -5.04 -22.48
CA THR A 884 -46.10 -6.04 -22.60
C THR A 884 -46.28 -7.23 -21.64
N ALA A 885 -46.76 -6.99 -20.41
CA ALA A 885 -47.10 -8.07 -19.48
C ALA A 885 -48.32 -8.90 -19.93
N ARG A 886 -49.34 -8.24 -20.52
CA ARG A 886 -50.54 -8.90 -21.05
C ARG A 886 -50.25 -9.77 -22.27
N VAL A 887 -49.35 -9.34 -23.17
CA VAL A 887 -48.93 -10.14 -24.34
C VAL A 887 -48.24 -11.45 -23.91
N VAL A 888 -47.33 -11.41 -22.94
CA VAL A 888 -46.65 -12.63 -22.45
C VAL A 888 -47.65 -13.60 -21.81
N ALA A 889 -48.59 -13.09 -20.99
CA ALA A 889 -49.63 -13.92 -20.38
C ALA A 889 -50.60 -14.54 -21.43
N ALA A 890 -50.92 -13.81 -22.49
CA ALA A 890 -51.72 -14.32 -23.60
C ALA A 890 -50.99 -15.42 -24.39
N GLN A 891 -49.67 -15.28 -24.58
CA GLN A 891 -48.83 -16.29 -25.25
C GLN A 891 -48.84 -17.63 -24.47
N GLU A 892 -48.70 -17.59 -23.14
CA GLU A 892 -48.74 -18.80 -22.31
C GLU A 892 -50.12 -19.47 -22.26
N LEU A 893 -51.20 -18.68 -22.26
CA LEU A 893 -52.57 -19.21 -22.32
C LEU A 893 -52.90 -19.83 -23.69
N SER A 894 -52.45 -19.21 -24.79
CA SER A 894 -52.59 -19.75 -26.14
C SER A 894 -51.89 -21.12 -26.29
N ASN A 895 -50.65 -21.21 -25.81
CA ASN A 895 -49.88 -22.46 -25.85
C ASN A 895 -50.53 -23.58 -24.99
N LYS A 896 -51.12 -23.25 -23.84
CA LYS A 896 -51.88 -24.22 -23.03
C LYS A 896 -53.19 -24.67 -23.69
N LEU A 897 -53.83 -23.82 -24.50
CA LEU A 897 -55.03 -24.18 -25.27
C LEU A 897 -54.72 -25.05 -26.50
N MET A 898 -53.55 -24.89 -27.12
CA MET A 898 -53.10 -25.77 -28.21
C MET A 898 -52.90 -27.22 -27.74
N CYS A 899 -52.15 -27.43 -26.65
CA CYS A 899 -51.89 -28.78 -26.10
C CYS A 899 -53.15 -29.53 -25.64
N HIS A 900 -54.27 -28.84 -25.41
CA HIS A 900 -55.55 -29.47 -25.08
C HIS A 900 -56.41 -29.86 -26.31
N LYS A 901 -56.07 -29.41 -27.52
CA LYS A 901 -56.78 -29.80 -28.75
C LYS A 901 -56.21 -31.03 -29.46
N GLU A 902 -54.91 -31.27 -29.34
CA GLU A 902 -54.29 -32.46 -29.96
C GLU A 902 -54.67 -33.75 -29.20
N ASN A 903 -54.80 -33.66 -27.86
CA ASN A 903 -55.19 -34.79 -27.00
C ASN A 903 -56.68 -35.19 -27.08
N SER A 904 -57.48 -34.63 -27.99
CA SER A 904 -58.88 -35.02 -28.22
C SER A 904 -59.16 -35.59 -29.61
N ALA A 905 -58.14 -35.83 -30.44
CA ALA A 905 -58.29 -36.39 -31.79
C ALA A 905 -58.15 -37.92 -31.82
N ASP A 906 -57.24 -38.50 -31.02
CA ASP A 906 -56.89 -39.93 -31.03
C ASP A 906 -57.90 -40.85 -30.29
N ALA A 907 -59.13 -40.38 -30.06
CA ALA A 907 -60.16 -41.09 -29.28
C ALA A 907 -61.27 -41.74 -30.12
N THR A 908 -61.31 -41.52 -31.44
CA THR A 908 -62.35 -42.09 -32.34
C THR A 908 -61.81 -42.45 -33.73
N ALA A 909 -61.18 -43.63 -33.84
CA ALA A 909 -60.89 -44.32 -35.10
C ALA A 909 -60.78 -45.84 -34.87
#